data_AF-A0A8T4G4N8-F1
#
_entry.id   AF-A0A8T4G4N8-F1
#
_cell.length_a   1.000
_cell.length_b   1.000
_cell.length_c   1.000
_cell.angle_alpha   90.00
_cell.angle_beta   90.00
_cell.angle_gamma   90.00
#
_symmetry.space_group_name_H-M   'P 1'
#
loop_
_entity.id
_entity.type
_entity.pdbx_description
1 polymer ?
#
loop_
_entity_poly.entity_id
_entity_poly.type
_entity_poly.pdbx_seq_one_letter_code
_entity_poly.pdbx_strand_id
1 'polypeptide(L)'
;MRKVFLAVVIFFIFLPQILADSVFYGWLQVPTTITIGDTQITLKDISGVDGSIFVVFKDDKDSNMEILPLSSYIYWRGYNLSSEYVLLNERGHVKLALNFPYLLEGETMHFGDYKIYLKSVTKKQAQLELSYKNITKEFTYKEGEINFENLKLSLILAPTIFDGYIARGYPKKIDEWSITFVSYNITKEDGTLKEIVELKINQKTYWSEVGDVLEAEGLRIEINDLVGSTYLRMKVELKGAYLNISLTPYFESWLSEGKTTKIGPYIVKIEKIFSDQAYVSIKNPCGMPLKSGLVKIGKFSYMLSYDGISIGFVETKEENGEKKAKVVIILDNEKIPKIEDVAFLNVSYEVPARITQYSTFGTKVILKNTGKSDLKYVEIIPNVSKIFSIVNDYPVYIPTIKRGEKIEFTLVLQSQAYGNLTVGNIRVLAHAPYELSCYGLGEVEFSSETKRVEILKAEPNYSINVKTLNGTAGSPIPLNITITNLGNVDSPFDLTVALPKGFGVVAENFTIYGKWLHLKDSLKPNSSKTYKMFLIPTKEGQYEVEVLVKSFGKLFQKSTTLTITSLVKEPRNTENILPAQNATCTPKVIEKIVEVPKIIQQNNTVTVETVSLRWKIMYGGGFFLGGILFILALAWIAAKLEERRE
;
A
#
# COMPACT_ATOMS: atom_id res chain seq x y z
N MET A 1 27.91 71.82 24.38
CA MET A 1 26.59 71.48 23.79
C MET A 1 26.66 71.03 22.33
N ARG A 2 27.29 71.79 21.41
CA ARG A 2 27.36 71.43 19.97
C ARG A 2 27.95 70.04 19.65
N LYS A 3 28.96 69.59 20.41
CA LYS A 3 29.57 68.25 20.24
C LYS A 3 28.73 67.10 20.80
N VAL A 4 27.94 67.33 21.85
CA VAL A 4 27.02 66.33 22.42
C VAL A 4 25.79 66.17 21.53
N PHE A 5 25.28 67.28 20.98
CA PHE A 5 24.19 67.23 20.01
C PHE A 5 24.61 66.52 18.72
N LEU A 6 25.84 66.77 18.23
CA LEU A 6 26.39 66.06 17.07
C LEU A 6 26.60 64.57 17.35
N ALA A 7 27.07 64.20 18.54
CA ALA A 7 27.24 62.80 18.94
C ALA A 7 25.90 62.06 19.09
N VAL A 8 24.86 62.73 19.61
CA VAL A 8 23.51 62.17 19.71
C VAL A 8 22.88 62.02 18.33
N VAL A 9 23.03 63.00 17.43
CA VAL A 9 22.54 62.90 16.05
C VAL A 9 23.27 61.81 15.27
N ILE A 10 24.59 61.67 15.44
CA ILE A 10 25.36 60.57 14.84
C ILE A 10 24.93 59.22 15.44
N PHE A 11 24.69 59.13 16.74
CA PHE A 11 24.19 57.92 17.40
C PHE A 11 22.78 57.52 16.91
N PHE A 12 21.91 58.50 16.60
CA PHE A 12 20.60 58.24 15.98
C PHE A 12 20.69 57.81 14.51
N ILE A 13 21.74 58.21 13.77
CA ILE A 13 22.00 57.74 12.39
C ILE A 13 22.57 56.31 12.38
N PHE A 14 23.23 55.89 13.47
CA PHE A 14 23.79 54.54 13.63
C PHE A 14 22.90 53.54 14.39
N LEU A 15 21.73 53.95 14.87
CA LEU A 15 20.71 52.98 15.27
C LEU A 15 20.29 52.21 14.01
N PRO A 16 20.39 50.87 13.99
CA PRO A 16 19.84 50.10 12.88
C PRO A 16 18.35 50.46 12.79
N GLN A 17 17.95 51.14 11.72
CA GLN A 17 16.56 51.13 11.31
C GLN A 17 16.29 49.69 10.90
N ILE A 18 15.89 48.86 11.88
CA ILE A 18 15.41 47.51 11.63
C ILE A 18 14.05 47.70 10.95
N LEU A 19 14.09 47.96 9.64
CA LEU A 19 13.00 47.55 8.77
C LEU A 19 12.97 46.03 8.91
N ALA A 20 12.04 45.55 9.73
CA ALA A 20 11.90 44.12 9.95
C ALA A 20 11.30 43.56 8.65
N ASP A 21 12.13 43.20 7.68
CA ASP A 21 11.65 42.58 6.44
C ASP A 21 11.26 41.13 6.70
N SER A 22 10.31 40.62 5.92
CA SER A 22 10.04 39.19 5.86
C SER A 22 11.23 38.44 5.28
N VAL A 23 11.48 37.23 5.78
CA VAL A 23 12.62 36.40 5.38
C VAL A 23 12.12 35.01 5.03
N PHE A 24 12.51 34.52 3.84
CA PHE A 24 12.46 33.12 3.48
C PHE A 24 13.88 32.56 3.45
N TYR A 25 14.12 31.46 4.14
CA TYR A 25 15.38 30.73 4.12
C TYR A 25 15.17 29.23 3.99
N GLY A 26 15.63 28.61 2.91
CA GLY A 26 15.45 27.17 2.76
C GLY A 26 15.83 26.59 1.41
N TRP A 27 15.64 25.28 1.29
CA TRP A 27 15.93 24.53 0.07
C TRP A 27 14.75 24.53 -0.89
N LEU A 28 14.97 24.93 -2.13
CA LEU A 28 14.01 24.86 -3.22
C LEU A 28 14.58 24.09 -4.41
N GLN A 29 13.70 23.35 -5.08
CA GLN A 29 14.00 22.71 -6.35
C GLN A 29 13.92 23.73 -7.49
N VAL A 30 14.79 23.62 -8.49
CA VAL A 30 14.85 24.45 -9.70
C VAL A 30 14.59 23.56 -10.91
N PRO A 31 13.71 23.97 -11.86
CA PRO A 31 13.00 25.25 -11.92
C PRO A 31 11.87 25.40 -10.90
N THR A 32 11.63 26.63 -10.43
CA THR A 32 10.50 26.97 -9.57
C THR A 32 10.13 28.45 -9.67
N THR A 33 8.94 28.81 -9.20
CA THR A 33 8.48 30.19 -9.10
C THR A 33 8.06 30.48 -7.67
N ILE A 34 8.59 31.57 -7.10
CA ILE A 34 8.14 32.13 -5.84
C ILE A 34 7.22 33.30 -6.18
N THR A 35 5.98 33.27 -5.72
CA THR A 35 4.99 34.35 -5.91
C THR A 35 4.67 34.96 -4.55
N ILE A 36 4.74 36.29 -4.44
CA ILE A 36 4.42 37.05 -3.23
C ILE A 36 3.54 38.22 -3.68
N GLY A 37 2.25 38.17 -3.37
CA GLY A 37 1.28 39.13 -3.93
C GLY A 37 1.33 39.11 -5.46
N ASP A 38 1.56 40.28 -6.06
CA ASP A 38 1.65 40.45 -7.53
C ASP A 38 3.08 40.22 -8.10
N THR A 39 4.07 39.98 -7.23
CA THR A 39 5.46 39.77 -7.64
C THR A 39 5.78 38.30 -7.83
N GLN A 40 6.49 37.96 -8.91
CA GLN A 40 6.99 36.63 -9.23
C GLN A 40 8.51 36.63 -9.38
N ILE A 41 9.16 35.68 -8.70
CA ILE A 41 10.60 35.40 -8.79
C ILE A 41 10.73 33.98 -9.34
N THR A 42 11.07 33.86 -10.62
CA THR A 42 11.23 32.56 -11.29
C THR A 42 12.69 32.16 -11.34
N LEU A 43 13.04 31.04 -10.72
CA LEU A 43 14.34 30.38 -10.86
C LEU A 43 14.24 29.41 -12.03
N LYS A 44 14.85 29.75 -13.16
CA LYS A 44 14.68 29.01 -14.41
C LYS A 44 15.64 27.85 -14.57
N ASP A 45 16.91 28.07 -14.26
CA ASP A 45 17.95 27.07 -14.48
C ASP A 45 19.17 27.34 -13.58
N ILE A 46 20.02 26.34 -13.43
CA ILE A 46 21.29 26.40 -12.71
C ILE A 46 22.44 26.02 -13.64
N SER A 47 23.46 26.85 -13.70
CA SER A 47 24.71 26.57 -14.42
C SER A 47 25.43 25.35 -13.82
N GLY A 48 25.68 24.35 -14.68
CA GLY A 48 26.48 23.16 -14.34
C GLY A 48 27.98 23.41 -14.13
N VAL A 49 28.45 24.64 -14.38
CA VAL A 49 29.87 24.99 -14.30
C VAL A 49 30.22 25.62 -12.95
N ASP A 50 29.42 26.58 -12.51
CA ASP A 50 29.71 27.43 -11.33
C ASP A 50 28.54 27.52 -10.34
N GLY A 51 27.40 26.90 -10.64
CA GLY A 51 26.20 26.92 -9.80
C GLY A 51 25.45 28.26 -9.82
N SER A 52 25.79 29.19 -10.72
CA SER A 52 25.00 30.42 -10.90
C SER A 52 23.57 30.11 -11.37
N ILE A 53 22.60 30.93 -10.97
CA ILE A 53 21.17 30.66 -11.19
C ILE A 53 20.61 31.72 -12.12
N PHE A 54 19.89 31.31 -13.17
CA PHE A 54 19.15 32.23 -14.02
C PHE A 54 17.81 32.59 -13.38
N VAL A 55 17.64 33.86 -13.01
CA VAL A 55 16.48 34.37 -12.28
C VAL A 55 15.72 35.38 -13.14
N VAL A 56 14.39 35.29 -13.11
CA VAL A 56 13.51 36.28 -13.73
C VAL A 56 12.59 36.86 -12.66
N PHE A 57 12.71 38.16 -12.45
CA PHE A 57 11.80 38.95 -11.64
C PHE A 57 10.70 39.51 -12.54
N LYS A 58 9.46 39.46 -12.09
CA LYS A 58 8.31 40.00 -12.82
C LYS A 58 7.27 40.53 -11.85
N ASP A 59 6.75 41.70 -12.16
CA ASP A 59 5.50 42.22 -11.59
C ASP A 59 4.56 42.66 -12.73
N ASP A 60 3.44 43.29 -12.39
CA ASP A 60 2.46 43.77 -13.37
C ASP A 60 3.00 44.87 -14.32
N LYS A 61 4.13 45.50 -13.98
CA LYS A 61 4.66 46.67 -14.67
C LYS A 61 5.96 46.38 -15.43
N ASP A 62 6.75 45.41 -14.98
CA ASP A 62 8.12 45.21 -15.43
C ASP A 62 8.55 43.74 -15.34
N SER A 63 9.57 43.39 -16.13
CA SER A 63 10.25 42.11 -16.02
C SER A 63 11.74 42.30 -16.20
N ASN A 64 12.51 41.75 -15.27
CA ASN A 64 13.97 41.84 -15.25
C ASN A 64 14.57 40.44 -15.21
N MET A 65 15.62 40.21 -16.00
CA MET A 65 16.32 38.93 -16.07
C MET A 65 17.74 39.10 -15.58
N GLU A 66 18.14 38.29 -14.62
CA GLU A 66 19.47 38.39 -14.02
C GLU A 66 20.09 37.01 -13.81
N ILE A 67 21.41 36.97 -13.70
CA ILE A 67 22.15 35.80 -13.28
C ILE A 67 22.56 36.05 -11.83
N LEU A 68 22.17 35.15 -10.92
CA LEU A 68 22.55 35.18 -9.52
C LEU A 68 23.81 34.32 -9.34
N PRO A 69 25.00 34.91 -9.12
CA PRO A 69 26.17 34.13 -8.76
C PRO A 69 26.01 33.52 -7.36
N LEU A 70 26.63 32.36 -7.16
CA LEU A 70 26.63 31.68 -5.87
C LEU A 70 27.29 32.56 -4.79
N SER A 71 26.70 32.63 -3.60
CA SER A 71 27.13 33.51 -2.49
C SER A 71 27.11 35.02 -2.82
N SER A 72 26.39 35.43 -3.86
CA SER A 72 26.07 36.82 -4.16
C SER A 72 24.60 37.11 -3.87
N TYR A 73 24.19 38.37 -4.02
CA TYR A 73 22.80 38.80 -3.89
C TYR A 73 22.36 39.66 -5.07
N ILE A 74 21.06 39.63 -5.36
CA ILE A 74 20.37 40.51 -6.31
C ILE A 74 19.34 41.31 -5.52
N TYR A 75 19.39 42.63 -5.68
CA TYR A 75 18.37 43.53 -5.16
C TYR A 75 17.43 43.97 -6.28
N TRP A 76 16.13 43.75 -6.10
CA TRP A 76 15.11 44.19 -7.04
C TRP A 76 13.87 44.67 -6.28
N ARG A 77 13.57 45.97 -6.36
CA ARG A 77 12.33 46.59 -5.83
C ARG A 77 11.95 46.18 -4.40
N GLY A 78 12.91 46.19 -3.48
CA GLY A 78 12.68 45.80 -2.07
C GLY A 78 12.84 44.31 -1.78
N TYR A 79 13.06 43.48 -2.81
CA TYR A 79 13.44 42.08 -2.66
C TYR A 79 14.95 41.93 -2.70
N ASN A 80 15.48 41.11 -1.81
CA ASN A 80 16.90 40.75 -1.80
C ASN A 80 17.06 39.24 -1.85
N LEU A 81 17.45 38.71 -3.02
CA LEU A 81 17.60 37.28 -3.26
C LEU A 81 19.08 36.90 -3.25
N SER A 82 19.44 35.88 -2.47
CA SER A 82 20.78 35.29 -2.46
C SER A 82 20.72 33.77 -2.43
N SER A 83 21.80 33.14 -2.90
CA SER A 83 21.98 31.69 -2.88
C SER A 83 23.24 31.31 -2.09
N GLU A 84 23.11 30.35 -1.18
CA GLU A 84 24.22 29.92 -0.31
C GLU A 84 24.87 28.63 -0.81
N TYR A 85 24.02 27.66 -1.19
CA TYR A 85 24.43 26.33 -1.65
C TYR A 85 23.61 25.91 -2.86
N VAL A 86 24.25 25.15 -3.76
CA VAL A 86 23.64 24.56 -4.95
C VAL A 86 24.06 23.10 -5.05
N LEU A 87 23.05 22.24 -5.18
CA LEU A 87 23.18 20.79 -5.30
C LEU A 87 22.51 20.34 -6.59
N LEU A 88 23.26 19.72 -7.51
CA LEU A 88 22.77 19.30 -8.81
C LEU A 88 22.47 17.81 -8.87
N ASN A 89 21.29 17.44 -9.38
CA ASN A 89 21.03 16.13 -9.96
C ASN A 89 20.31 16.31 -11.31
N GLU A 90 19.35 15.43 -11.66
CA GLU A 90 18.45 15.66 -12.81
C GLU A 90 17.67 16.99 -12.69
N ARG A 91 17.46 17.47 -11.47
CA ARG A 91 16.92 18.78 -11.13
C ARG A 91 17.92 19.53 -10.22
N GLY A 92 17.89 20.85 -10.26
CA GLY A 92 18.70 21.65 -9.35
C GLY A 92 18.03 21.76 -7.98
N HIS A 93 18.81 21.80 -6.90
CA HIS A 93 18.33 22.24 -5.59
C HIS A 93 19.22 23.35 -5.08
N VAL A 94 18.61 24.43 -4.60
CA VAL A 94 19.31 25.61 -4.11
C VAL A 94 18.85 25.94 -2.71
N LYS A 95 19.80 26.28 -1.84
CA LYS A 95 19.51 26.92 -0.55
C LYS A 95 19.49 28.43 -0.73
N LEU A 96 18.32 29.02 -0.60
CA LEU A 96 18.07 30.44 -0.86
C LEU A 96 17.80 31.19 0.43
N ALA A 97 18.21 32.45 0.44
CA ALA A 97 17.72 33.46 1.36
C ALA A 97 17.07 34.58 0.54
N LEU A 98 15.80 34.87 0.83
CA LEU A 98 15.03 35.94 0.20
C LEU A 98 14.48 36.85 1.30
N ASN A 99 14.90 38.11 1.28
CA ASN A 99 14.20 39.14 2.03
C ASN A 99 13.14 39.76 1.12
N PHE A 100 11.95 39.95 1.67
CA PHE A 100 10.82 40.57 0.99
C PHE A 100 10.02 41.42 2.00
N PRO A 101 9.19 42.38 1.55
CA PRO A 101 8.56 43.33 2.46
C PRO A 101 7.66 42.67 3.52
N TYR A 102 6.42 42.36 3.17
CA TYR A 102 5.40 41.81 4.07
C TYR A 102 4.41 40.97 3.27
N LEU A 103 3.48 40.33 3.98
CA LEU A 103 2.27 39.76 3.38
C LEU A 103 1.07 40.48 3.99
N LEU A 104 0.23 41.10 3.15
CA LEU A 104 -0.99 41.77 3.58
C LEU A 104 -2.13 40.79 3.83
N GLU A 105 -3.11 41.21 4.62
CA GLU A 105 -4.38 40.50 4.76
C GLU A 105 -5.05 40.32 3.39
N GLY A 106 -5.39 39.08 3.05
CA GLY A 106 -5.95 38.70 1.76
C GLY A 106 -4.91 38.34 0.69
N GLU A 107 -3.61 38.40 1.00
CA GLU A 107 -2.55 38.00 0.07
C GLU A 107 -2.06 36.57 0.29
N THR A 108 -1.44 36.04 -0.78
CA THR A 108 -0.85 34.71 -0.81
C THR A 108 0.64 34.79 -1.14
N MET A 109 1.43 33.97 -0.46
CA MET A 109 2.77 33.59 -0.87
C MET A 109 2.77 32.13 -1.36
N HIS A 110 3.38 31.86 -2.50
CA HIS A 110 3.55 30.52 -3.08
C HIS A 110 5.03 30.26 -3.37
N PHE A 111 5.53 29.08 -3.02
CA PHE A 111 6.90 28.63 -3.33
C PHE A 111 6.97 27.11 -3.33
N GLY A 112 7.51 26.51 -4.39
CA GLY A 112 7.47 25.06 -4.56
C GLY A 112 6.03 24.53 -4.46
N ASP A 113 5.81 23.50 -3.65
CA ASP A 113 4.47 22.94 -3.41
C ASP A 113 3.70 23.64 -2.27
N TYR A 114 4.27 24.68 -1.66
CA TYR A 114 3.69 25.37 -0.51
C TYR A 114 2.91 26.61 -0.90
N LYS A 115 1.82 26.86 -0.17
CA LYS A 115 1.03 28.10 -0.23
C LYS A 115 0.74 28.60 1.18
N ILE A 116 1.01 29.88 1.43
CA ILE A 116 0.68 30.59 2.66
C ILE A 116 -0.33 31.68 2.32
N TYR A 117 -1.54 31.58 2.83
CA TYR A 117 -2.58 32.59 2.66
C TYR A 117 -2.89 33.27 3.99
N LEU A 118 -2.69 34.59 4.08
CA LEU A 118 -2.99 35.37 5.27
C LEU A 118 -4.46 35.84 5.23
N LYS A 119 -5.34 35.12 5.93
CA LYS A 119 -6.80 35.38 5.90
C LYS A 119 -7.18 36.65 6.64
N SER A 120 -6.67 36.79 7.86
CA SER A 120 -6.92 37.96 8.70
C SER A 120 -5.79 38.19 9.68
N VAL A 121 -5.58 39.44 10.07
CA VAL A 121 -4.54 39.80 11.04
C VAL A 121 -4.99 40.91 11.99
N THR A 122 -4.62 40.75 13.26
CA THR A 122 -4.81 41.72 14.32
C THR A 122 -3.51 41.83 15.12
N LYS A 123 -3.42 42.80 16.03
CA LYS A 123 -2.26 42.96 16.94
C LYS A 123 -1.93 41.72 17.78
N LYS A 124 -2.92 40.83 18.02
CA LYS A 124 -2.78 39.70 18.95
C LYS A 124 -2.85 38.34 18.28
N GLN A 125 -3.41 38.28 17.08
CA GLN A 125 -3.60 37.02 16.36
C GLN A 125 -3.72 37.20 14.86
N ALA A 126 -3.35 36.17 14.10
CA ALA A 126 -3.61 36.04 12.68
C ALA A 126 -4.27 34.69 12.35
N GLN A 127 -5.09 34.68 11.31
CA GLN A 127 -5.60 33.46 10.70
C GLN A 127 -4.84 33.20 9.40
N LEU A 128 -4.29 31.99 9.29
CA LEU A 128 -3.49 31.54 8.16
C LEU A 128 -4.13 30.29 7.58
N GLU A 129 -4.07 30.15 6.26
CA GLU A 129 -4.29 28.88 5.58
C GLU A 129 -2.99 28.45 4.92
N LEU A 130 -2.46 27.31 5.37
CA LEU A 130 -1.26 26.69 4.83
C LEU A 130 -1.67 25.50 3.97
N SER A 131 -1.14 25.43 2.76
CA SER A 131 -1.33 24.27 1.88
C SER A 131 0.01 23.70 1.42
N TYR A 132 0.06 22.37 1.31
CA TYR A 132 1.17 21.61 0.74
C TYR A 132 0.59 20.43 -0.07
N LYS A 133 0.87 20.40 -1.38
CA LYS A 133 0.25 19.44 -2.32
C LYS A 133 -1.29 19.42 -2.17
N ASN A 134 -1.85 18.29 -1.73
CA ASN A 134 -3.30 18.10 -1.56
C ASN A 134 -3.80 18.35 -0.13
N ILE A 135 -2.94 18.84 0.76
CA ILE A 135 -3.26 19.07 2.17
C ILE A 135 -3.40 20.56 2.39
N THR A 136 -4.54 20.98 2.93
CA THR A 136 -4.80 22.37 3.35
C THR A 136 -5.24 22.37 4.80
N LYS A 137 -4.66 23.25 5.62
CA LYS A 137 -5.01 23.42 7.03
C LYS A 137 -5.05 24.89 7.42
N GLU A 138 -6.00 25.23 8.27
CA GLU A 138 -6.10 26.55 8.88
C GLU A 138 -5.39 26.59 10.23
N PHE A 139 -4.73 27.71 10.52
CA PHE A 139 -4.02 27.96 11.76
C PHE A 139 -4.43 29.31 12.34
N THR A 140 -4.64 29.35 13.65
CA THR A 140 -4.72 30.61 14.40
C THR A 140 -3.38 30.85 15.08
N TYR A 141 -2.62 31.82 14.59
CA TYR A 141 -1.33 32.23 15.15
C TYR A 141 -1.53 33.30 16.21
N LYS A 142 -0.81 33.19 17.34
CA LYS A 142 -0.77 34.23 18.39
C LYS A 142 0.67 34.62 18.71
N GLU A 143 1.52 33.62 18.92
CA GLU A 143 2.95 33.75 19.15
C GLU A 143 3.66 32.41 18.87
N GLY A 144 4.99 32.43 18.75
CA GLY A 144 5.81 31.22 18.58
C GLY A 144 6.05 30.80 17.13
N GLU A 145 6.12 29.49 16.88
CA GLU A 145 6.41 28.89 15.58
C GLU A 145 5.32 27.89 15.18
N ILE A 146 4.81 28.00 13.97
CA ILE A 146 3.97 26.99 13.32
C ILE A 146 4.89 26.02 12.59
N ASN A 147 4.73 24.72 12.87
CA ASN A 147 5.36 23.64 12.12
C ASN A 147 4.29 22.99 11.22
N PHE A 148 4.54 22.97 9.91
CA PHE A 148 3.65 22.36 8.92
C PHE A 148 4.49 21.60 7.88
N GLU A 149 4.47 20.27 7.95
CA GLU A 149 5.40 19.43 7.19
C GLU A 149 6.86 19.85 7.46
N ASN A 150 7.63 20.19 6.43
CA ASN A 150 9.01 20.67 6.56
C ASN A 150 9.12 22.21 6.65
N LEU A 151 7.98 22.90 6.75
CA LEU A 151 7.89 24.35 6.87
C LEU A 151 7.84 24.77 8.34
N LYS A 152 8.68 25.72 8.70
CA LYS A 152 8.61 26.49 9.95
C LYS A 152 8.24 27.92 9.64
N LEU A 153 7.23 28.43 10.32
CA LEU A 153 6.69 29.76 10.08
C LEU A 153 6.50 30.49 11.42
N SER A 154 7.03 31.70 11.51
CA SER A 154 6.71 32.65 12.58
C SER A 154 6.34 33.99 11.97
N LEU A 155 5.54 34.78 12.68
CA LEU A 155 4.99 36.04 12.17
C LEU A 155 5.18 37.16 13.19
N ILE A 156 5.53 38.34 12.69
CA ILE A 156 5.41 39.59 13.44
C ILE A 156 4.11 40.24 12.98
N LEU A 157 3.11 40.23 13.86
CA LEU A 157 1.74 40.66 13.56
C LEU A 157 1.58 42.17 13.62
N ALA A 158 0.87 42.72 12.64
CA ALA A 158 0.51 44.14 12.57
C ALA A 158 1.64 45.11 12.99
N PRO A 159 2.82 44.99 12.37
CA PRO A 159 3.98 45.81 12.73
C PRO A 159 3.67 47.30 12.54
N THR A 160 4.17 48.13 13.46
CA THR A 160 4.08 49.59 13.35
C THR A 160 5.13 50.09 12.35
N ILE A 161 4.68 50.69 11.26
CA ILE A 161 5.55 51.24 10.21
C ILE A 161 5.74 52.76 10.33
N PHE A 162 4.87 53.43 11.08
CA PHE A 162 5.03 54.85 11.41
C PHE A 162 4.34 55.18 12.74
N ASP A 163 5.00 55.97 13.57
CA ASP A 163 4.41 56.58 14.77
C ASP A 163 4.97 57.99 14.89
N GLY A 164 4.11 58.99 14.71
CA GLY A 164 4.55 60.38 14.72
C GLY A 164 3.52 61.37 14.19
N TYR A 165 4.02 62.54 13.79
CA TYR A 165 3.20 63.66 13.32
C TYR A 165 3.32 63.84 11.81
N ILE A 166 2.19 64.08 11.15
CA ILE A 166 2.12 64.47 9.74
C ILE A 166 1.63 65.92 9.65
N ALA A 167 2.32 66.74 8.86
CA ALA A 167 1.93 68.13 8.62
C ALA A 167 0.85 68.23 7.54
N ARG A 168 -0.12 69.12 7.74
CA ARG A 168 -1.23 69.34 6.80
C ARG A 168 -0.73 69.77 5.43
N GLY A 169 -1.23 69.14 4.38
CA GLY A 169 -0.86 69.40 2.99
C GLY A 169 0.47 68.77 2.54
N TYR A 170 1.23 68.16 3.45
CA TYR A 170 2.50 67.51 3.11
C TYR A 170 2.36 65.98 3.13
N PRO A 171 2.52 65.30 1.98
CA PRO A 171 2.44 63.84 1.93
C PRO A 171 3.61 63.20 2.68
N LYS A 172 3.30 62.28 3.59
CA LYS A 172 4.26 61.37 4.20
C LYS A 172 4.28 60.07 3.40
N LYS A 173 5.44 59.77 2.78
CA LYS A 173 5.67 58.48 2.13
C LYS A 173 6.16 57.45 3.16
N ILE A 174 5.54 56.28 3.15
CA ILE A 174 5.90 55.10 3.94
C ILE A 174 5.81 53.93 2.97
N ASP A 175 6.95 53.35 2.59
CA ASP A 175 7.04 52.33 1.52
C ASP A 175 6.27 52.73 0.25
N GLU A 176 5.25 51.96 -0.10
CA GLU A 176 4.38 52.19 -1.26
C GLU A 176 3.20 53.14 -0.97
N TRP A 177 2.94 53.47 0.30
CA TRP A 177 1.86 54.34 0.69
C TRP A 177 2.28 55.80 0.78
N SER A 178 1.37 56.69 0.35
CA SER A 178 1.49 58.13 0.56
C SER A 178 0.30 58.63 1.35
N ILE A 179 0.52 59.02 2.61
CA ILE A 179 -0.53 59.50 3.52
C ILE A 179 -0.43 61.02 3.63
N THR A 180 -1.53 61.72 3.35
CA THR A 180 -1.62 63.19 3.47
C THR A 180 -2.75 63.57 4.41
N PHE A 181 -2.46 64.38 5.41
CA PHE A 181 -3.48 65.09 6.17
C PHE A 181 -3.95 66.30 5.36
N VAL A 182 -5.21 66.30 4.90
CA VAL A 182 -5.72 67.29 3.94
C VAL A 182 -6.43 68.43 4.67
N SER A 183 -7.46 68.10 5.45
CA SER A 183 -8.31 69.07 6.13
C SER A 183 -8.90 68.47 7.40
N TYR A 184 -9.61 69.26 8.19
CA TYR A 184 -10.32 68.80 9.38
C TYR A 184 -11.61 69.59 9.54
N ASN A 185 -12.60 68.98 10.18
CA ASN A 185 -13.88 69.56 10.53
C ASN A 185 -14.12 69.34 12.03
N ILE A 186 -14.45 70.41 12.76
CA ILE A 186 -14.76 70.33 14.19
C ILE A 186 -16.24 70.65 14.34
N THR A 187 -16.99 69.68 14.85
CA THR A 187 -18.42 69.84 15.13
C THR A 187 -18.67 69.64 16.62
N LYS A 188 -19.75 70.22 17.13
CA LYS A 188 -20.14 70.07 18.54
C LYS A 188 -21.41 69.23 18.60
N GLU A 189 -21.28 67.99 19.04
CA GLU A 189 -22.40 67.07 19.30
C GLU A 189 -22.44 66.78 20.81
N ASP A 190 -23.61 66.93 21.43
CA ASP A 190 -23.87 66.63 22.85
C ASP A 190 -22.91 67.30 23.86
N GLY A 191 -22.37 68.47 23.52
CA GLY A 191 -21.47 69.23 24.39
C GLY A 191 -19.99 68.84 24.28
N THR A 192 -19.68 67.75 23.59
CA THR A 192 -18.33 67.30 23.24
C THR A 192 -17.89 67.81 21.86
N LEU A 193 -16.62 68.22 21.76
CA LEU A 193 -16.01 68.55 20.47
C LEU A 193 -15.67 67.26 19.74
N LYS A 194 -16.20 67.13 18.53
CA LYS A 194 -16.00 66.00 17.63
C LYS A 194 -15.11 66.45 16.49
N GLU A 195 -13.88 65.97 16.50
CA GLU A 195 -12.85 66.35 15.53
C GLU A 195 -12.76 65.27 14.46
N ILE A 196 -13.12 65.62 13.23
CA ILE A 196 -13.07 64.71 12.08
C ILE A 196 -11.95 65.19 11.15
N VAL A 197 -11.04 64.31 10.79
CA VAL A 197 -9.92 64.62 9.89
C VAL A 197 -10.10 63.97 8.53
N GLU A 198 -9.70 64.68 7.48
CA GLU A 198 -9.62 64.19 6.12
C GLU A 198 -8.20 63.69 5.84
N LEU A 199 -8.10 62.39 5.60
CA LEU A 199 -6.87 61.72 5.21
C LEU A 199 -6.96 61.29 3.75
N LYS A 200 -5.93 61.62 2.97
CA LYS A 200 -5.74 61.07 1.64
C LYS A 200 -4.64 60.01 1.69
N ILE A 201 -5.02 58.76 1.48
CA ILE A 201 -4.10 57.63 1.39
C ILE A 201 -4.01 57.26 -0.08
N ASN A 202 -2.80 57.38 -0.65
CA ASN A 202 -2.57 57.28 -2.09
C ASN A 202 -3.44 58.27 -2.86
N GLN A 203 -4.47 57.80 -3.56
CA GLN A 203 -5.40 58.64 -4.33
C GLN A 203 -6.82 58.69 -3.74
N LYS A 204 -7.09 57.95 -2.65
CA LYS A 204 -8.42 57.85 -2.03
C LYS A 204 -8.52 58.71 -0.77
N THR A 205 -9.68 59.29 -0.55
CA THR A 205 -9.98 60.17 0.58
C THR A 205 -10.81 59.42 1.62
N TYR A 206 -10.46 59.60 2.89
CA TYR A 206 -11.10 59.00 4.05
C TYR A 206 -11.36 60.08 5.10
N TRP A 207 -12.50 59.97 5.78
CA TRP A 207 -12.84 60.80 6.92
C TRP A 207 -12.89 59.93 8.17
N SER A 208 -12.25 60.38 9.25
CA SER A 208 -12.19 59.62 10.50
C SER A 208 -12.11 60.57 11.67
N GLU A 209 -12.67 60.18 12.81
CA GLU A 209 -12.63 60.97 14.03
C GLU A 209 -11.25 60.85 14.71
N VAL A 210 -10.85 61.88 15.45
CA VAL A 210 -9.68 61.80 16.34
C VAL A 210 -10.06 60.89 17.51
N GLY A 211 -9.22 59.90 17.80
CA GLY A 211 -9.47 58.79 18.71
C GLY A 211 -9.92 57.51 18.02
N ASP A 212 -10.32 57.58 16.74
CA ASP A 212 -10.73 56.40 15.97
C ASP A 212 -9.57 55.69 15.26
N VAL A 213 -9.86 54.46 14.83
CA VAL A 213 -8.98 53.65 14.00
C VAL A 213 -9.56 53.53 12.59
N LEU A 214 -8.83 54.05 11.61
CA LEU A 214 -9.15 53.91 10.19
C LEU A 214 -8.44 52.68 9.61
N GLU A 215 -9.19 51.75 9.02
CA GLU A 215 -8.64 50.64 8.24
C GLU A 215 -8.83 50.89 6.74
N ALA A 216 -7.73 51.01 5.99
CA ALA A 216 -7.77 51.32 4.56
C ALA A 216 -6.47 50.91 3.83
N GLU A 217 -6.59 50.44 2.58
CA GLU A 217 -5.46 50.17 1.68
C GLU A 217 -4.35 49.29 2.31
N GLY A 218 -4.73 48.28 3.11
CA GLY A 218 -3.77 47.40 3.80
C GLY A 218 -3.14 47.99 5.06
N LEU A 219 -3.66 49.13 5.55
CA LEU A 219 -3.17 49.81 6.76
C LEU A 219 -4.25 49.86 7.84
N ARG A 220 -3.80 49.91 9.09
CA ARG A 220 -4.56 50.27 10.29
C ARG A 220 -3.95 51.54 10.88
N ILE A 221 -4.70 52.63 10.84
CA ILE A 221 -4.25 53.97 11.21
C ILE A 221 -5.01 54.43 12.46
N GLU A 222 -4.31 54.52 13.58
CA GLU A 222 -4.83 55.07 14.82
C GLU A 222 -4.59 56.58 14.84
N ILE A 223 -5.66 57.37 14.84
CA ILE A 223 -5.61 58.84 14.78
C ILE A 223 -5.62 59.34 16.22
N ASN A 224 -4.46 59.69 16.74
CA ASN A 224 -4.30 59.93 18.18
C ASN A 224 -4.72 61.34 18.60
N ASP A 225 -4.24 62.36 17.89
CA ASP A 225 -4.39 63.75 18.34
C ASP A 225 -4.25 64.75 17.19
N LEU A 226 -5.03 65.81 17.21
CA LEU A 226 -4.96 66.94 16.29
C LEU A 226 -4.31 68.13 17.00
N VAL A 227 -3.05 68.42 16.67
CA VAL A 227 -2.31 69.54 17.26
C VAL A 227 -2.57 70.81 16.46
N GLY A 228 -3.57 71.56 16.91
CA GLY A 228 -4.04 72.79 16.27
C GLY A 228 -4.64 72.51 14.89
N SER A 229 -4.32 73.34 13.89
CA SER A 229 -4.79 73.17 12.51
C SER A 229 -3.78 72.52 11.57
N THR A 230 -2.63 72.11 12.10
CA THR A 230 -1.40 71.98 11.31
C THR A 230 -0.80 70.59 11.35
N TYR A 231 -0.87 69.89 12.49
CA TYR A 231 -0.26 68.58 12.65
C TYR A 231 -1.26 67.55 13.14
N LEU A 232 -1.19 66.36 12.58
CA LEU A 232 -1.95 65.20 13.01
C LEU A 232 -0.99 64.14 13.55
N ARG A 233 -1.16 63.76 14.81
CA ARG A 233 -0.46 62.62 15.40
C ARG A 233 -1.19 61.34 15.02
N MET A 234 -0.47 60.40 14.43
CA MET A 234 -1.03 59.10 14.12
C MET A 234 -0.01 57.99 14.27
N LYS A 235 -0.54 56.79 14.48
CA LYS A 235 0.20 55.54 14.45
C LYS A 235 -0.33 54.69 13.32
N VAL A 236 0.55 54.29 12.42
CA VAL A 236 0.24 53.47 11.24
C VAL A 236 0.85 52.10 11.42
N GLU A 237 -0.01 51.10 11.34
CA GLU A 237 0.34 49.69 11.42
C GLU A 237 -0.06 48.99 10.13
N LEU A 238 0.71 47.99 9.72
CA LEU A 238 0.33 47.15 8.60
C LEU A 238 -0.87 46.29 8.99
N LYS A 239 -1.87 46.22 8.11
CA LYS A 239 -2.87 45.16 8.12
C LYS A 239 -2.29 43.93 7.41
N GLY A 240 -1.17 43.47 7.94
CA GLY A 240 -0.35 42.40 7.41
C GLY A 240 0.58 41.86 8.48
N ALA A 241 1.53 41.03 8.05
CA ALA A 241 2.56 40.51 8.92
C ALA A 241 3.90 40.42 8.19
N TYR A 242 4.98 40.52 8.96
CA TYR A 242 6.29 40.06 8.51
C TYR A 242 6.40 38.57 8.76
N LEU A 243 6.82 37.82 7.75
CA LEU A 243 6.93 36.37 7.82
C LEU A 243 8.40 35.98 7.96
N ASN A 244 8.68 35.08 8.89
CA ASN A 244 9.96 34.39 8.95
C ASN A 244 9.72 32.91 8.67
N ILE A 245 10.20 32.48 7.50
CA ILE A 245 9.91 31.19 6.88
C ILE A 245 11.20 30.40 6.77
N SER A 246 11.22 29.19 7.33
CA SER A 246 12.29 28.24 7.11
C SER A 246 11.77 26.96 6.48
N LEU A 247 12.39 26.55 5.36
CA LEU A 247 12.06 25.31 4.66
C LEU A 247 13.25 24.36 4.69
N THR A 248 13.13 23.30 5.48
CA THR A 248 14.17 22.28 5.61
C THR A 248 13.96 21.13 4.61
N PRO A 249 15.03 20.46 4.17
CA PRO A 249 14.91 19.24 3.38
C PRO A 249 14.45 18.09 4.30
N TYR A 250 14.28 16.88 3.75
CA TYR A 250 13.93 15.70 4.55
C TYR A 250 14.97 15.44 5.67
N PHE A 251 16.25 15.68 5.38
CA PHE A 251 17.33 15.58 6.36
C PHE A 251 18.45 16.57 6.06
N GLU A 252 18.82 17.40 7.03
CA GLU A 252 20.04 18.24 7.00
C GLU A 252 20.76 18.09 8.35
N SER A 253 21.87 17.34 8.39
CA SER A 253 22.65 17.16 9.62
C SER A 253 24.06 16.63 9.35
N TRP A 254 24.87 16.60 10.39
CA TRP A 254 26.22 16.03 10.37
C TRP A 254 26.17 14.52 10.49
N LEU A 255 26.76 13.82 9.52
CA LEU A 255 26.97 12.38 9.56
C LEU A 255 28.46 12.07 9.64
N SER A 256 28.81 11.10 10.48
CA SER A 256 30.20 10.66 10.64
C SER A 256 30.60 9.62 9.59
N GLU A 257 31.88 9.64 9.23
CA GLU A 257 32.52 8.56 8.48
C GLU A 257 32.27 7.20 9.17
N GLY A 258 31.91 6.19 8.39
CA GLY A 258 31.68 4.83 8.84
C GLY A 258 30.31 4.57 9.48
N LYS A 259 29.56 5.60 9.92
CA LYS A 259 28.23 5.43 10.51
C LYS A 259 27.15 5.27 9.45
N THR A 260 26.23 4.35 9.68
CA THR A 260 25.02 4.17 8.88
C THR A 260 23.88 5.03 9.42
N THR A 261 23.02 5.53 8.55
CA THR A 261 21.82 6.28 8.92
C THR A 261 20.66 5.82 8.06
N LYS A 262 19.53 5.49 8.69
CA LYS A 262 18.31 5.09 7.98
C LYS A 262 17.58 6.35 7.49
N ILE A 263 17.27 6.39 6.19
CA ILE A 263 16.59 7.51 5.54
C ILE A 263 15.49 6.94 4.65
N GLY A 264 14.23 7.12 5.04
CA GLY A 264 13.11 6.42 4.40
C GLY A 264 13.33 4.89 4.38
N PRO A 265 13.18 4.23 3.23
CA PRO A 265 13.49 2.80 3.08
C PRO A 265 14.98 2.52 2.81
N TYR A 266 15.85 3.53 2.77
CA TYR A 266 17.28 3.37 2.47
C TYR A 266 18.14 3.39 3.72
N ILE A 267 19.35 2.83 3.60
CA ILE A 267 20.45 3.06 4.53
C ILE A 267 21.54 3.84 3.79
N VAL A 268 21.90 4.99 4.34
CA VAL A 268 23.00 5.82 3.82
C VAL A 268 24.23 5.60 4.69
N LYS A 269 25.40 5.43 4.06
CA LYS A 269 26.68 5.36 4.75
C LYS A 269 27.72 6.20 4.04
N ILE A 270 28.39 7.07 4.80
CA ILE A 270 29.63 7.72 4.33
C ILE A 270 30.75 6.72 4.59
N GLU A 271 31.25 6.07 3.55
CA GLU A 271 32.32 5.07 3.71
C GLU A 271 33.65 5.75 4.01
N LYS A 272 33.93 6.89 3.36
CA LYS A 272 35.16 7.65 3.55
C LYS A 272 34.98 9.13 3.25
N ILE A 273 35.61 10.01 4.03
CA ILE A 273 35.71 11.45 3.79
C ILE A 273 37.17 11.81 3.45
N PHE A 274 37.32 12.34 2.24
CA PHE A 274 38.47 13.08 1.75
C PHE A 274 38.23 14.57 1.97
N SER A 275 39.28 15.39 2.00
CA SER A 275 39.19 16.82 2.39
C SER A 275 37.99 17.56 1.77
N ASP A 276 37.81 17.44 0.45
CA ASP A 276 36.72 18.07 -0.33
C ASP A 276 35.76 17.06 -0.98
N GLN A 277 35.83 15.77 -0.64
CA GLN A 277 35.04 14.71 -1.29
C GLN A 277 34.64 13.62 -0.29
N ALA A 278 33.51 12.97 -0.50
CA ALA A 278 33.11 11.80 0.27
C ALA A 278 32.75 10.63 -0.65
N TYR A 279 33.21 9.42 -0.33
CA TYR A 279 32.70 8.20 -0.94
C TYR A 279 31.50 7.70 -0.14
N VAL A 280 30.37 7.60 -0.80
CA VAL A 280 29.06 7.42 -0.16
C VAL A 280 28.36 6.25 -0.81
N SER A 281 27.63 5.49 -0.01
CA SER A 281 26.80 4.38 -0.47
C SER A 281 25.36 4.53 0.02
N ILE A 282 24.45 4.35 -0.93
CA ILE A 282 23.00 4.16 -0.73
C ILE A 282 22.77 2.66 -0.76
N LYS A 283 22.19 2.13 0.31
CA LYS A 283 21.98 0.70 0.52
C LYS A 283 20.50 0.42 0.74
N ASN A 284 20.09 -0.81 0.46
CA ASN A 284 18.77 -1.28 0.86
C ASN A 284 18.71 -1.47 2.40
N PRO A 285 17.53 -1.76 2.98
CA PRO A 285 17.37 -2.00 4.42
C PRO A 285 18.29 -3.09 5.00
N CYS A 286 18.84 -3.95 4.16
CA CYS A 286 19.63 -5.12 4.54
C CYS A 286 21.13 -4.87 4.39
N GLY A 287 21.52 -3.65 3.99
CA GLY A 287 22.91 -3.23 3.88
C GLY A 287 23.59 -3.60 2.56
N MET A 288 22.86 -4.08 1.56
CA MET A 288 23.41 -4.29 0.21
C MET A 288 23.47 -2.96 -0.55
N PRO A 289 24.60 -2.63 -1.21
CA PRO A 289 24.76 -1.38 -1.93
C PRO A 289 23.87 -1.37 -3.18
N LEU A 290 23.04 -0.34 -3.30
CA LEU A 290 22.22 -0.06 -4.48
C LEU A 290 22.92 0.92 -5.42
N LYS A 291 23.54 1.95 -4.84
CA LYS A 291 24.36 2.93 -5.56
C LYS A 291 25.47 3.43 -4.67
N SER A 292 26.66 3.62 -5.23
CA SER A 292 27.76 4.27 -4.53
C SER A 292 28.52 5.18 -5.47
N GLY A 293 29.20 6.17 -4.90
CA GLY A 293 29.95 7.14 -5.69
C GLY A 293 30.73 8.11 -4.84
N LEU A 294 31.70 8.74 -5.50
CA LEU A 294 32.47 9.84 -4.94
C LEU A 294 31.70 11.14 -5.20
N VAL A 295 31.45 11.91 -4.14
CA VAL A 295 30.67 13.13 -4.18
C VAL A 295 31.53 14.29 -3.71
N LYS A 296 31.55 15.39 -4.46
CA LYS A 296 32.26 16.61 -4.07
C LYS A 296 31.51 17.30 -2.92
N ILE A 297 32.25 17.89 -2.00
CA ILE A 297 31.74 18.64 -0.86
C ILE A 297 32.05 20.11 -1.09
N GLY A 298 31.04 20.96 -0.94
CA GLY A 298 31.20 22.40 -1.01
C GLY A 298 29.92 23.14 -1.35
N LYS A 299 30.05 24.43 -1.63
CA LYS A 299 28.92 25.31 -1.97
C LYS A 299 28.22 24.92 -3.27
N PHE A 300 28.94 24.31 -4.20
CA PHE A 300 28.43 23.77 -5.45
C PHE A 300 28.88 22.32 -5.60
N SER A 301 27.95 21.38 -5.65
CA SER A 301 28.25 19.95 -5.81
C SER A 301 27.15 19.17 -6.53
N TYR A 302 27.52 18.02 -7.09
CA TYR A 302 26.58 17.06 -7.65
C TYR A 302 26.09 16.11 -6.55
N MET A 303 24.82 15.74 -6.59
CA MET A 303 24.23 14.81 -5.64
C MET A 303 24.32 13.37 -6.13
N LEU A 304 24.52 12.44 -5.21
CA LEU A 304 24.31 11.02 -5.48
C LEU A 304 22.83 10.71 -5.36
N SER A 305 22.20 10.30 -6.47
CA SER A 305 20.75 10.05 -6.52
C SER A 305 20.43 8.62 -6.94
N TYR A 306 19.46 7.97 -6.30
CA TYR A 306 18.96 6.64 -6.64
C TYR A 306 17.46 6.58 -6.31
N ASP A 307 16.62 6.27 -7.30
CA ASP A 307 15.17 6.07 -7.21
C ASP A 307 14.46 6.73 -6.02
N GLY A 308 14.35 8.06 -6.04
CA GLY A 308 13.63 8.82 -5.02
C GLY A 308 14.46 9.29 -3.82
N ILE A 309 15.72 8.89 -3.65
CA ILE A 309 16.66 9.51 -2.69
C ILE A 309 17.77 10.26 -3.41
N SER A 310 18.07 11.49 -2.99
CA SER A 310 19.18 12.30 -3.49
C SER A 310 19.99 12.87 -2.33
N ILE A 311 21.31 12.67 -2.36
CA ILE A 311 22.22 12.99 -1.25
C ILE A 311 23.29 13.96 -1.72
N GLY A 312 23.33 15.15 -1.12
CA GLY A 312 24.36 16.15 -1.32
C GLY A 312 25.16 16.42 -0.05
N PHE A 313 26.35 17.00 -0.22
CA PHE A 313 27.28 17.29 0.86
C PHE A 313 27.75 18.74 0.74
N VAL A 314 27.64 19.48 1.83
CA VAL A 314 27.89 20.93 1.82
C VAL A 314 29.16 21.33 2.57
N GLU A 315 29.54 20.59 3.61
CA GLU A 315 30.68 20.94 4.48
C GLU A 315 31.29 19.69 5.12
N THR A 316 32.57 19.75 5.49
CA THR A 316 33.27 18.75 6.31
C THR A 316 33.79 19.37 7.60
N LYS A 317 33.89 18.57 8.66
CA LYS A 317 34.60 18.91 9.87
C LYS A 317 35.27 17.68 10.47
N GLU A 318 36.34 17.91 11.22
CA GLU A 318 37.02 16.87 12.00
C GLU A 318 36.98 17.27 13.47
N GLU A 319 36.35 16.44 14.30
CA GLU A 319 36.19 16.66 15.74
C GLU A 319 36.59 15.39 16.48
N ASN A 320 37.53 15.48 17.44
CA ASN A 320 37.98 14.34 18.24
C ASN A 320 38.47 13.13 17.41
N GLY A 321 39.09 13.39 16.25
CA GLY A 321 39.54 12.36 15.31
C GLY A 321 38.42 11.70 14.49
N GLU A 322 37.17 12.13 14.64
CA GLU A 322 36.03 11.69 13.84
C GLU A 322 35.78 12.68 12.70
N LYS A 323 35.91 12.21 11.46
CA LYS A 323 35.53 13.00 10.28
C LYS A 323 34.02 12.96 10.10
N LYS A 324 33.42 14.13 9.92
CA LYS A 324 31.99 14.30 9.68
C LYS A 324 31.77 15.15 8.43
N ALA A 325 30.69 14.88 7.71
CA ALA A 325 30.22 15.73 6.63
C ALA A 325 28.79 16.18 6.92
N LYS A 326 28.47 17.44 6.61
CA LYS A 326 27.12 17.96 6.66
C LYS A 326 26.39 17.52 5.40
N VAL A 327 25.38 16.69 5.59
CA VAL A 327 24.64 15.99 4.53
C VAL A 327 23.26 16.60 4.39
N VAL A 328 22.86 16.80 3.14
CA VAL A 328 21.53 17.25 2.74
C VAL A 328 20.89 16.13 1.94
N ILE A 329 19.75 15.64 2.40
CA ILE A 329 19.04 14.54 1.75
C ILE A 329 17.63 14.99 1.38
N ILE A 330 17.31 14.80 0.10
CA ILE A 330 16.01 15.04 -0.48
C ILE A 330 15.39 13.67 -0.76
N LEU A 331 14.16 13.50 -0.31
CA LEU A 331 13.39 12.27 -0.49
C LEU A 331 12.12 12.58 -1.29
N ASP A 332 11.99 11.95 -2.44
CA ASP A 332 10.83 11.99 -3.32
C ASP A 332 10.09 10.65 -3.24
N ASN A 333 9.06 10.62 -2.39
CA ASN A 333 8.27 9.41 -2.09
C ASN A 333 7.55 8.82 -3.32
N GLU A 334 7.34 9.62 -4.37
CA GLU A 334 6.66 9.15 -5.59
C GLU A 334 7.60 8.33 -6.49
N LYS A 335 8.92 8.56 -6.39
CA LYS A 335 9.95 7.84 -7.14
C LYS A 335 10.55 6.65 -6.38
N ILE A 336 10.23 6.48 -5.10
CA ILE A 336 10.67 5.32 -4.31
C ILE A 336 10.08 4.06 -4.94
N PRO A 337 10.89 3.03 -5.26
CA PRO A 337 10.40 1.80 -5.88
C PRO A 337 9.35 1.12 -5.00
N LYS A 338 8.23 0.74 -5.61
CA LYS A 338 7.18 -0.06 -4.97
C LYS A 338 7.07 -1.40 -5.66
N ILE A 339 6.77 -2.44 -4.90
CA ILE A 339 6.70 -3.78 -5.46
C ILE A 339 5.47 -3.96 -6.37
N GLU A 340 4.43 -3.18 -6.11
CA GLU A 340 3.20 -3.11 -6.89
C GLU A 340 3.43 -2.54 -8.29
N ASP A 341 4.51 -1.78 -8.51
CA ASP A 341 4.83 -1.19 -9.83
C ASP A 341 5.40 -2.21 -10.83
N VAL A 342 5.89 -3.35 -10.30
CA VAL A 342 6.53 -4.42 -11.08
C VAL A 342 5.68 -5.71 -11.09
N ALA A 343 5.01 -6.00 -9.98
CA ALA A 343 4.24 -7.22 -9.77
C ALA A 343 2.74 -6.97 -9.97
N PHE A 344 2.14 -7.65 -10.95
CA PHE A 344 0.69 -7.61 -11.11
C PHE A 344 0.15 -8.95 -11.63
N LEU A 345 -0.64 -9.61 -10.80
CA LEU A 345 -1.30 -10.87 -11.14
C LEU A 345 -2.82 -10.69 -11.08
N ASN A 346 -3.49 -10.91 -12.20
CA ASN A 346 -4.94 -11.04 -12.21
C ASN A 346 -5.29 -12.48 -11.80
N VAL A 347 -5.97 -12.62 -10.67
CA VAL A 347 -6.47 -13.89 -10.12
C VAL A 347 -7.98 -13.91 -10.32
N SER A 348 -8.46 -14.71 -11.27
CA SER A 348 -9.89 -14.89 -11.50
C SER A 348 -10.34 -16.26 -11.00
N TYR A 349 -11.52 -16.32 -10.38
CA TYR A 349 -12.08 -17.55 -9.84
C TYR A 349 -13.49 -17.78 -10.34
N GLU A 350 -13.69 -18.74 -11.22
CA GLU A 350 -15.00 -19.05 -11.83
C GLU A 350 -15.65 -20.23 -11.13
N VAL A 351 -16.90 -20.04 -10.70
CA VAL A 351 -17.69 -21.04 -9.99
C VAL A 351 -19.02 -21.22 -10.72
N PRO A 352 -19.54 -22.46 -10.88
CA PRO A 352 -20.86 -22.70 -11.44
C PRO A 352 -21.95 -21.97 -10.64
N ALA A 353 -22.99 -21.51 -11.32
CA ALA A 353 -24.09 -20.80 -10.66
C ALA A 353 -24.91 -21.72 -9.73
N ARG A 354 -25.12 -22.98 -10.15
CA ARG A 354 -26.00 -23.95 -9.48
C ARG A 354 -25.39 -25.34 -9.46
N ILE A 355 -25.42 -25.99 -8.30
CA ILE A 355 -24.96 -27.37 -8.10
C ILE A 355 -25.87 -28.12 -7.11
N THR A 356 -25.86 -29.45 -7.10
CA THR A 356 -26.62 -30.26 -6.14
C THR A 356 -25.75 -30.64 -4.95
N GLN A 357 -26.30 -30.59 -3.74
CA GLN A 357 -25.64 -31.03 -2.50
C GLN A 357 -25.05 -32.45 -2.66
N TYR A 358 -23.88 -32.70 -2.05
CA TYR A 358 -23.08 -33.92 -2.17
C TYR A 358 -22.49 -34.23 -3.55
N SER A 359 -22.89 -33.52 -4.60
CA SER A 359 -22.25 -33.67 -5.92
C SER A 359 -20.92 -32.93 -5.95
N THR A 360 -19.93 -33.48 -6.65
CA THR A 360 -18.68 -32.78 -6.94
C THR A 360 -18.89 -31.82 -8.10
N PHE A 361 -18.21 -30.67 -8.07
CA PHE A 361 -18.26 -29.69 -9.15
C PHE A 361 -16.90 -29.04 -9.36
N GLY A 362 -16.54 -28.79 -10.61
CA GLY A 362 -15.30 -28.09 -10.98
C GLY A 362 -15.48 -26.58 -10.92
N THR A 363 -14.49 -25.91 -10.35
CA THR A 363 -14.31 -24.45 -10.36
C THR A 363 -13.00 -24.14 -11.07
N LYS A 364 -12.94 -23.05 -11.83
CA LYS A 364 -11.78 -22.72 -12.67
C LYS A 364 -11.02 -21.56 -12.04
N VAL A 365 -9.72 -21.75 -11.82
CA VAL A 365 -8.82 -20.69 -11.37
C VAL A 365 -7.97 -20.26 -12.55
N ILE A 366 -7.90 -18.95 -12.78
CA ILE A 366 -7.15 -18.34 -13.87
C ILE A 366 -6.17 -17.33 -13.27
N LEU A 367 -4.88 -17.58 -13.48
CA LEU A 367 -3.80 -16.70 -13.07
C LEU A 367 -3.19 -16.08 -14.32
N LYS A 368 -3.24 -14.75 -14.45
CA LYS A 368 -2.64 -14.04 -15.58
C LYS A 368 -1.69 -12.96 -15.09
N ASN A 369 -0.39 -13.11 -15.34
CA ASN A 369 0.60 -12.10 -14.99
C ASN A 369 0.55 -10.96 -16.03
N THR A 370 0.06 -9.80 -15.63
CA THR A 370 0.06 -8.58 -16.46
C THR A 370 1.04 -7.52 -15.96
N GLY A 371 1.91 -7.88 -15.00
CA GLY A 371 2.97 -7.03 -14.48
C GLY A 371 4.10 -6.80 -15.48
N LYS A 372 5.10 -6.01 -15.05
CA LYS A 372 6.29 -5.71 -15.86
C LYS A 372 7.38 -6.79 -15.74
N SER A 373 7.27 -7.67 -14.74
CA SER A 373 8.27 -8.69 -14.42
C SER A 373 7.64 -10.08 -14.24
N ASP A 374 8.49 -11.11 -14.32
CA ASP A 374 8.11 -12.48 -14.00
C ASP A 374 7.83 -12.62 -12.49
N LEU A 375 6.84 -13.45 -12.16
CA LEU A 375 6.53 -13.81 -10.77
C LEU A 375 7.14 -15.17 -10.46
N LYS A 376 7.85 -15.29 -9.35
CA LYS A 376 8.54 -16.51 -8.91
C LYS A 376 7.92 -17.04 -7.63
N TYR A 377 8.16 -18.32 -7.36
CA TYR A 377 7.74 -18.98 -6.12
C TYR A 377 6.27 -18.74 -5.80
N VAL A 378 5.39 -18.98 -6.78
CA VAL A 378 3.99 -18.64 -6.69
C VAL A 378 3.26 -19.74 -5.92
N GLU A 379 2.74 -19.40 -4.73
CA GLU A 379 1.97 -20.29 -3.88
C GLU A 379 0.48 -19.99 -4.01
N ILE A 380 -0.32 -21.03 -4.25
CA ILE A 380 -1.76 -20.94 -4.40
C ILE A 380 -2.42 -21.44 -3.12
N ILE A 381 -3.19 -20.57 -2.48
CA ILE A 381 -3.84 -20.81 -1.21
C ILE A 381 -5.36 -20.63 -1.40
N PRO A 382 -6.10 -21.72 -1.73
CA PRO A 382 -7.55 -21.67 -1.80
C PRO A 382 -8.14 -21.41 -0.41
N ASN A 383 -8.82 -20.29 -0.25
CA ASN A 383 -9.51 -19.93 0.99
C ASN A 383 -10.99 -20.29 0.85
N VAL A 384 -11.27 -21.60 0.86
CA VAL A 384 -12.62 -22.15 0.67
C VAL A 384 -13.32 -22.30 2.04
N SER A 385 -14.59 -21.93 2.12
CA SER A 385 -15.40 -22.07 3.34
C SER A 385 -15.45 -23.53 3.83
N LYS A 386 -15.46 -23.73 5.16
CA LYS A 386 -15.46 -25.07 5.82
C LYS A 386 -16.57 -26.04 5.39
N ILE A 387 -17.64 -25.52 4.79
CA ILE A 387 -18.78 -26.27 4.24
C ILE A 387 -18.47 -26.97 2.91
N PHE A 388 -17.34 -26.60 2.27
CA PHE A 388 -16.84 -27.23 1.06
C PHE A 388 -15.55 -28.01 1.37
N SER A 389 -15.41 -29.16 0.73
CA SER A 389 -14.17 -29.93 0.70
C SER A 389 -13.58 -29.92 -0.69
N ILE A 390 -12.27 -29.67 -0.80
CA ILE A 390 -11.51 -29.86 -2.04
C ILE A 390 -11.27 -31.36 -2.19
N VAL A 391 -11.69 -31.93 -3.31
CA VAL A 391 -11.65 -33.38 -3.54
C VAL A 391 -10.57 -33.82 -4.52
N ASN A 392 -9.88 -32.88 -5.19
CA ASN A 392 -8.79 -33.17 -6.10
C ASN A 392 -7.48 -32.49 -5.67
N ASP A 393 -6.37 -33.02 -6.17
CA ASP A 393 -5.10 -32.31 -6.11
C ASP A 393 -5.11 -31.09 -7.04
N TYR A 394 -4.41 -30.04 -6.63
CA TYR A 394 -4.24 -28.80 -7.38
C TYR A 394 -2.78 -28.33 -7.27
N PRO A 395 -2.29 -27.48 -8.20
CA PRO A 395 -0.95 -26.94 -8.08
C PRO A 395 -0.89 -26.00 -6.87
N VAL A 396 -0.30 -26.45 -5.78
CA VAL A 396 -0.04 -25.61 -4.59
C VAL A 396 1.08 -24.61 -4.90
N TYR A 397 2.02 -24.99 -5.78
CA TYR A 397 3.22 -24.23 -6.08
C TYR A 397 3.49 -24.20 -7.59
N ILE A 398 3.76 -22.99 -8.10
CA ILE A 398 4.19 -22.75 -9.48
C ILE A 398 5.54 -22.02 -9.42
N PRO A 399 6.63 -22.62 -9.94
CA PRO A 399 7.97 -22.03 -9.82
C PRO A 399 8.07 -20.63 -10.40
N THR A 400 7.44 -20.38 -11.56
CA THR A 400 7.47 -19.10 -12.25
C THR A 400 6.24 -18.93 -13.13
N ILE A 401 5.67 -17.72 -13.13
CA ILE A 401 4.68 -17.24 -14.09
C ILE A 401 5.30 -16.07 -14.85
N LYS A 402 5.66 -16.29 -16.11
CA LYS A 402 6.32 -15.28 -16.94
C LYS A 402 5.41 -14.09 -17.20
N ARG A 403 6.00 -12.95 -17.53
CA ARG A 403 5.26 -11.77 -17.98
C ARG A 403 4.33 -12.12 -19.15
N GLY A 404 3.04 -11.82 -19.00
CA GLY A 404 2.00 -12.10 -19.99
C GLY A 404 1.47 -13.53 -19.99
N GLU A 405 2.08 -14.44 -19.22
CA GLU A 405 1.66 -15.83 -19.14
C GLU A 405 0.32 -15.98 -18.41
N LYS A 406 -0.46 -16.95 -18.87
CA LYS A 406 -1.76 -17.32 -18.31
C LYS A 406 -1.75 -18.79 -17.95
N ILE A 407 -2.03 -19.10 -16.70
CA ILE A 407 -2.16 -20.46 -16.18
C ILE A 407 -3.60 -20.68 -15.75
N GLU A 408 -4.16 -21.82 -16.13
CA GLU A 408 -5.51 -22.23 -15.77
C GLU A 408 -5.49 -23.62 -15.16
N PHE A 409 -6.22 -23.82 -14.06
CA PHE A 409 -6.41 -25.14 -13.46
C PHE A 409 -7.80 -25.24 -12.83
N THR A 410 -8.21 -26.48 -12.54
CA THR A 410 -9.53 -26.78 -11.98
C THR A 410 -9.42 -27.21 -10.52
N LEU A 411 -10.21 -26.58 -9.65
CA LEU A 411 -10.46 -27.00 -8.27
C LEU A 411 -11.82 -27.69 -8.20
N VAL A 412 -11.84 -28.97 -7.84
CA VAL A 412 -13.06 -29.75 -7.67
C VAL A 412 -13.48 -29.68 -6.22
N LEU A 413 -14.69 -29.19 -5.99
CA LEU A 413 -15.28 -29.01 -4.68
C LEU A 413 -16.49 -29.92 -4.49
N GLN A 414 -16.79 -30.24 -3.23
CA GLN A 414 -18.02 -30.89 -2.81
C GLN A 414 -18.60 -30.13 -1.63
N SER A 415 -19.93 -30.00 -1.54
CA SER A 415 -20.59 -29.37 -0.39
C SER A 415 -21.46 -30.34 0.39
N GLN A 416 -21.45 -30.16 1.71
CA GLN A 416 -22.31 -30.89 2.64
C GLN A 416 -23.61 -30.16 3.00
N ALA A 417 -23.73 -28.87 2.65
CA ALA A 417 -24.88 -28.03 2.97
C ALA A 417 -25.64 -27.60 1.70
N TYR A 418 -26.85 -27.05 1.85
CA TYR A 418 -27.67 -26.54 0.75
C TYR A 418 -28.05 -25.07 1.00
N GLY A 419 -28.48 -24.36 -0.05
CA GLY A 419 -28.81 -22.94 -0.04
C GLY A 419 -27.81 -22.09 -0.83
N ASN A 420 -27.90 -20.77 -0.71
CA ASN A 420 -26.97 -19.83 -1.36
C ASN A 420 -25.73 -19.62 -0.48
N LEU A 421 -24.67 -20.36 -0.79
CA LEU A 421 -23.48 -20.49 0.05
C LEU A 421 -22.28 -19.74 -0.56
N THR A 422 -21.44 -19.17 0.31
CA THR A 422 -20.19 -18.52 -0.09
C THR A 422 -19.09 -19.58 -0.24
N VAL A 423 -18.56 -19.72 -1.45
CA VAL A 423 -17.45 -20.64 -1.72
C VAL A 423 -16.16 -20.13 -1.08
N GLY A 424 -15.84 -18.85 -1.27
CA GLY A 424 -14.59 -18.24 -0.81
C GLY A 424 -13.84 -17.58 -1.96
N ASN A 425 -12.53 -17.44 -1.82
CA ASN A 425 -11.65 -16.86 -2.84
C ASN A 425 -10.34 -17.62 -2.97
N ILE A 426 -9.55 -17.28 -4.00
CA ILE A 426 -8.20 -17.80 -4.18
C ILE A 426 -7.22 -16.71 -3.79
N ARG A 427 -6.33 -17.01 -2.84
CA ARG A 427 -5.18 -16.16 -2.49
C ARG A 427 -3.95 -16.72 -3.17
N VAL A 428 -3.08 -15.83 -3.63
CA VAL A 428 -1.83 -16.19 -4.31
C VAL A 428 -0.71 -15.36 -3.72
N LEU A 429 0.28 -16.02 -3.13
CA LEU A 429 1.53 -15.38 -2.71
C LEU A 429 2.55 -15.56 -3.83
N ALA A 430 3.22 -14.49 -4.23
CA ALA A 430 4.21 -14.54 -5.29
C ALA A 430 5.37 -13.60 -4.99
N HIS A 431 6.52 -13.87 -5.62
CA HIS A 431 7.71 -13.06 -5.46
C HIS A 431 8.08 -12.35 -6.76
N ALA A 432 8.39 -11.06 -6.69
CA ALA A 432 8.82 -10.27 -7.84
C ALA A 432 10.17 -9.61 -7.58
N PRO A 433 10.99 -9.37 -8.63
CA PRO A 433 12.22 -8.60 -8.49
C PRO A 433 11.96 -7.24 -7.83
N TYR A 434 12.61 -6.99 -6.69
CA TYR A 434 12.42 -5.76 -5.93
C TYR A 434 13.73 -5.34 -5.25
N GLU A 435 14.30 -4.22 -5.68
CA GLU A 435 15.66 -3.80 -5.32
C GLU A 435 15.80 -3.45 -3.84
N LEU A 436 14.71 -3.01 -3.19
CA LEU A 436 14.69 -2.72 -1.75
C LEU A 436 14.50 -3.96 -0.86
N SER A 437 14.32 -5.15 -1.44
CA SER A 437 14.28 -6.40 -0.67
C SER A 437 15.68 -6.95 -0.35
N CYS A 438 15.81 -7.71 0.74
CA CYS A 438 17.10 -8.32 1.13
C CYS A 438 17.63 -9.36 0.16
N TYR A 439 16.78 -9.95 -0.66
CA TYR A 439 17.15 -11.06 -1.54
C TYR A 439 16.92 -10.73 -3.03
N GLY A 440 16.70 -9.45 -3.33
CA GLY A 440 16.33 -9.00 -4.67
C GLY A 440 14.94 -9.45 -5.14
N LEU A 441 14.18 -10.12 -4.26
CA LEU A 441 12.80 -10.52 -4.44
C LEU A 441 11.97 -10.04 -3.26
N GLY A 442 10.88 -9.32 -3.52
CA GLY A 442 9.88 -9.05 -2.50
C GLY A 442 8.64 -9.91 -2.71
N GLU A 443 7.88 -10.11 -1.65
CA GLU A 443 6.64 -10.88 -1.64
C GLU A 443 5.44 -9.97 -1.89
N VAL A 444 4.48 -10.43 -2.68
CA VAL A 444 3.21 -9.77 -2.96
C VAL A 444 2.09 -10.77 -2.88
N GLU A 445 1.00 -10.36 -2.22
CA GLU A 445 -0.24 -11.13 -2.16
C GLU A 445 -1.26 -10.61 -3.18
N PHE A 446 -1.82 -11.54 -3.95
CA PHE A 446 -2.94 -11.30 -4.85
C PHE A 446 -4.13 -12.14 -4.40
N SER A 447 -5.34 -11.66 -4.67
CA SER A 447 -6.54 -12.44 -4.39
C SER A 447 -7.61 -12.25 -5.44
N SER A 448 -8.39 -13.30 -5.67
CA SER A 448 -9.63 -13.19 -6.44
C SER A 448 -10.74 -12.56 -5.60
N GLU A 449 -11.80 -12.17 -6.29
CA GLU A 449 -13.09 -11.91 -5.68
C GLU A 449 -13.64 -13.14 -4.94
N THR A 450 -14.50 -12.88 -3.96
CA THR A 450 -15.23 -13.94 -3.26
C THR A 450 -16.43 -14.40 -4.10
N LYS A 451 -16.57 -15.71 -4.29
CA LYS A 451 -17.66 -16.31 -5.07
C LYS A 451 -18.73 -16.97 -4.22
N ARG A 452 -19.94 -17.06 -4.78
CA ARG A 452 -21.11 -17.72 -4.19
C ARG A 452 -21.70 -18.71 -5.19
N VAL A 453 -22.34 -19.74 -4.67
CA VAL A 453 -23.01 -20.78 -5.46
C VAL A 453 -24.34 -21.13 -4.81
N GLU A 454 -25.36 -21.35 -5.64
CA GLU A 454 -26.64 -21.89 -5.19
C GLU A 454 -26.55 -23.42 -5.16
N ILE A 455 -26.70 -23.99 -3.97
CA ILE A 455 -26.67 -25.43 -3.77
C ILE A 455 -28.08 -25.96 -3.55
N LEU A 456 -28.56 -26.75 -4.51
CA LEU A 456 -29.85 -27.42 -4.44
C LEU A 456 -29.80 -28.54 -3.42
N LYS A 457 -30.88 -28.69 -2.65
CA LYS A 457 -31.03 -29.77 -1.66
C LYS A 457 -30.99 -31.13 -2.36
N ALA A 458 -30.24 -32.07 -1.79
CA ALA A 458 -30.22 -33.45 -2.26
C ALA A 458 -31.54 -34.15 -1.88
N GLU A 459 -32.22 -34.71 -2.88
CA GLU A 459 -33.46 -35.46 -2.74
C GLU A 459 -33.24 -36.88 -3.25
N PRO A 460 -32.67 -37.78 -2.43
CA PRO A 460 -32.58 -39.18 -2.80
C PRO A 460 -33.99 -39.76 -2.87
N ASN A 461 -34.26 -40.49 -3.95
CA ASN A 461 -35.51 -41.20 -4.17
C ASN A 461 -35.21 -42.48 -4.97
N TYR A 462 -35.56 -43.65 -4.41
CA TYR A 462 -35.31 -44.92 -5.08
C TYR A 462 -36.61 -45.69 -5.28
N SER A 463 -36.80 -46.19 -6.50
CA SER A 463 -37.84 -47.17 -6.82
C SER A 463 -37.22 -48.57 -6.81
N ILE A 464 -37.83 -49.47 -6.05
CA ILE A 464 -37.40 -50.86 -5.91
C ILE A 464 -38.45 -51.75 -6.57
N ASN A 465 -38.02 -52.52 -7.57
CA ASN A 465 -38.85 -53.56 -8.19
C ASN A 465 -38.25 -54.93 -7.85
N VAL A 466 -39.01 -55.74 -7.14
CA VAL A 466 -38.61 -57.10 -6.75
C VAL A 466 -39.44 -58.07 -7.56
N LYS A 467 -38.78 -58.86 -8.40
CA LYS A 467 -39.41 -59.92 -9.21
C LYS A 467 -38.90 -61.28 -8.76
N THR A 468 -39.83 -62.14 -8.38
CA THR A 468 -39.58 -63.52 -7.99
C THR A 468 -40.67 -64.43 -8.55
N LEU A 469 -40.42 -65.74 -8.55
CA LEU A 469 -41.37 -66.76 -8.99
C LEU A 469 -41.76 -67.64 -7.79
N ASN A 470 -42.93 -68.27 -7.88
CA ASN A 470 -43.24 -69.39 -6.98
C ASN A 470 -42.33 -70.58 -7.31
N GLY A 471 -42.14 -71.49 -6.35
CA GLY A 471 -41.27 -72.64 -6.57
C GLY A 471 -41.53 -73.78 -5.60
N THR A 472 -40.62 -74.75 -5.61
CA THR A 472 -40.71 -75.99 -4.84
C THR A 472 -39.58 -76.07 -3.82
N ALA A 473 -39.86 -76.67 -2.66
CA ALA A 473 -38.85 -76.89 -1.62
C ALA A 473 -37.63 -77.65 -2.19
N GLY A 474 -36.42 -77.12 -2.02
CA GLY A 474 -35.17 -77.71 -2.51
C GLY A 474 -34.73 -77.27 -3.91
N SER A 475 -35.52 -76.49 -4.65
CA SER A 475 -35.17 -75.99 -5.99
C SER A 475 -34.77 -74.51 -5.98
N PRO A 476 -33.78 -74.07 -6.76
CA PRO A 476 -33.38 -72.67 -6.82
C PRO A 476 -34.44 -71.80 -7.52
N ILE A 477 -34.83 -70.70 -6.87
CA ILE A 477 -35.82 -69.73 -7.34
C ILE A 477 -35.10 -68.41 -7.63
N PRO A 478 -35.21 -67.84 -8.84
CA PRO A 478 -34.59 -66.56 -9.15
C PRO A 478 -35.28 -65.40 -8.39
N LEU A 479 -34.47 -64.52 -7.83
CA LEU A 479 -34.87 -63.23 -7.26
C LEU A 479 -34.09 -62.12 -7.98
N ASN A 480 -34.83 -61.26 -8.68
CA ASN A 480 -34.29 -60.10 -9.37
C ASN A 480 -34.74 -58.82 -8.65
N ILE A 481 -33.78 -58.03 -8.20
CA ILE A 481 -34.02 -56.75 -7.53
C ILE A 481 -33.51 -55.65 -8.45
N THR A 482 -34.42 -54.88 -9.04
CA THR A 482 -34.06 -53.70 -9.84
C THR A 482 -34.24 -52.45 -9.00
N ILE A 483 -33.16 -51.70 -8.83
CA ILE A 483 -33.14 -50.41 -8.12
C ILE A 483 -33.00 -49.32 -9.16
N THR A 484 -33.89 -48.32 -9.11
CA THR A 484 -33.85 -47.13 -9.98
C THR A 484 -33.72 -45.89 -9.11
N ASN A 485 -32.69 -45.07 -9.36
CA ASN A 485 -32.55 -43.77 -8.71
C ASN A 485 -33.44 -42.75 -9.44
N LEU A 486 -34.54 -42.35 -8.82
CA LEU A 486 -35.45 -41.31 -9.29
C LEU A 486 -35.15 -39.94 -8.65
N GLY A 487 -34.10 -39.85 -7.83
CA GLY A 487 -33.66 -38.63 -7.15
C GLY A 487 -32.80 -37.73 -8.03
N ASN A 488 -32.45 -36.56 -7.50
CA ASN A 488 -31.67 -35.52 -8.20
C ASN A 488 -30.15 -35.56 -7.91
N VAL A 489 -29.68 -36.53 -7.14
CA VAL A 489 -28.29 -36.63 -6.67
C VAL A 489 -27.70 -38.01 -6.99
N ASP A 490 -26.42 -38.03 -7.36
CA ASP A 490 -25.64 -39.26 -7.42
C ASP A 490 -25.34 -39.70 -5.99
N SER A 491 -25.95 -40.79 -5.57
CA SER A 491 -25.94 -41.19 -4.16
C SER A 491 -25.44 -42.63 -3.98
N PRO A 492 -24.49 -42.84 -3.05
CA PRO A 492 -24.23 -44.18 -2.54
C PRO A 492 -25.45 -44.67 -1.73
N PHE A 493 -25.79 -45.93 -1.88
CA PHE A 493 -26.84 -46.59 -1.14
C PHE A 493 -26.41 -47.96 -0.60
N ASP A 494 -27.01 -48.35 0.53
CA ASP A 494 -26.89 -49.67 1.12
C ASP A 494 -28.14 -50.48 0.75
N LEU A 495 -27.98 -51.54 -0.04
CA LEU A 495 -29.01 -52.52 -0.32
C LEU A 495 -28.96 -53.61 0.75
N THR A 496 -30.09 -53.85 1.41
CA THR A 496 -30.29 -54.93 2.39
C THR A 496 -31.44 -55.82 1.94
N VAL A 497 -31.23 -57.15 1.93
CA VAL A 497 -32.27 -58.14 1.62
C VAL A 497 -32.49 -59.03 2.83
N ALA A 498 -33.72 -59.10 3.33
CA ALA A 498 -34.13 -59.97 4.42
C ALA A 498 -34.47 -61.35 3.88
N LEU A 499 -33.69 -62.36 4.28
CA LEU A 499 -33.95 -63.74 3.90
C LEU A 499 -34.99 -64.36 4.84
N PRO A 500 -36.02 -65.05 4.31
CA PRO A 500 -36.96 -65.79 5.13
C PRO A 500 -36.26 -66.94 5.86
N LYS A 501 -36.80 -67.34 7.02
CA LYS A 501 -36.30 -68.50 7.76
C LYS A 501 -36.42 -69.77 6.90
N GLY A 502 -35.35 -70.56 6.85
CA GLY A 502 -35.32 -71.80 6.09
C GLY A 502 -35.00 -71.63 4.61
N PHE A 503 -34.26 -70.59 4.23
CA PHE A 503 -33.77 -70.39 2.87
C PHE A 503 -32.24 -70.43 2.82
N GLY A 504 -31.69 -71.12 1.82
CA GLY A 504 -30.34 -70.88 1.33
C GLY A 504 -30.35 -69.77 0.28
N VAL A 505 -29.20 -69.13 0.05
CA VAL A 505 -29.07 -68.08 -0.97
C VAL A 505 -27.77 -68.21 -1.75
N VAL A 506 -27.82 -67.94 -3.05
CA VAL A 506 -26.67 -67.79 -3.93
C VAL A 506 -26.71 -66.39 -4.52
N ALA A 507 -25.75 -65.54 -4.14
CA ALA A 507 -25.66 -64.15 -4.56
C ALA A 507 -24.21 -63.73 -4.77
N GLU A 508 -23.96 -62.85 -5.74
CA GLU A 508 -22.62 -62.29 -6.02
C GLU A 508 -22.46 -60.92 -5.35
N ASN A 509 -21.29 -60.66 -4.78
CA ASN A 509 -20.92 -59.37 -4.16
C ASN A 509 -21.76 -58.93 -2.95
N PHE A 510 -22.56 -59.83 -2.35
CA PHE A 510 -23.25 -59.57 -1.09
C PHE A 510 -22.47 -60.10 0.11
N THR A 511 -22.54 -59.38 1.22
CA THR A 511 -22.06 -59.84 2.54
C THR A 511 -23.25 -60.34 3.36
N ILE A 512 -23.14 -61.52 3.97
CA ILE A 512 -24.22 -62.11 4.80
C ILE A 512 -23.99 -61.81 6.28
N TYR A 513 -25.03 -61.29 6.95
CA TYR A 513 -25.06 -61.02 8.38
C TYR A 513 -26.32 -61.65 8.98
N GLY A 514 -26.22 -62.91 9.45
CA GLY A 514 -27.36 -63.67 9.94
C GLY A 514 -28.41 -63.88 8.86
N LYS A 515 -29.58 -63.24 9.01
CA LYS A 515 -30.69 -63.32 8.03
C LYS A 515 -30.66 -62.24 6.94
N TRP A 516 -29.64 -61.37 6.93
CA TRP A 516 -29.58 -60.20 6.06
C TRP A 516 -28.45 -60.31 5.06
N LEU A 517 -28.71 -59.99 3.79
CA LEU A 517 -27.69 -59.77 2.76
C LEU A 517 -27.49 -58.29 2.55
N HIS A 518 -26.24 -57.84 2.53
CA HIS A 518 -25.88 -56.44 2.42
C HIS A 518 -24.96 -56.19 1.21
N LEU A 519 -25.19 -55.10 0.50
CA LEU A 519 -24.35 -54.60 -0.60
C LEU A 519 -24.32 -53.07 -0.54
N LYS A 520 -23.15 -52.48 -0.79
CA LYS A 520 -23.01 -51.03 -1.02
C LYS A 520 -22.76 -50.76 -2.49
N ASP A 521 -23.48 -49.80 -3.06
CA ASP A 521 -23.35 -49.43 -4.47
C ASP A 521 -23.72 -47.94 -4.67
N SER A 522 -23.57 -47.40 -5.87
CA SER A 522 -24.04 -46.05 -6.21
C SER A 522 -24.76 -46.02 -7.56
N LEU A 523 -25.68 -45.08 -7.69
CA LEU A 523 -26.46 -44.88 -8.93
C LEU A 523 -26.60 -43.39 -9.21
N LYS A 524 -26.26 -43.00 -10.44
CA LYS A 524 -26.53 -41.66 -10.97
C LYS A 524 -28.04 -41.39 -11.04
N PRO A 525 -28.48 -40.12 -11.03
CA PRO A 525 -29.87 -39.76 -11.28
C PRO A 525 -30.43 -40.43 -12.55
N ASN A 526 -31.66 -40.93 -12.49
CA ASN A 526 -32.38 -41.60 -13.57
C ASN A 526 -31.71 -42.87 -14.12
N SER A 527 -30.78 -43.47 -13.36
CA SER A 527 -30.17 -44.76 -13.72
C SER A 527 -30.76 -45.91 -12.92
N SER A 528 -30.74 -47.10 -13.49
CA SER A 528 -31.22 -48.33 -12.85
C SER A 528 -30.20 -49.46 -12.94
N LYS A 529 -30.14 -50.30 -11.91
CA LYS A 529 -29.29 -51.50 -11.88
C LYS A 529 -30.06 -52.68 -11.30
N THR A 530 -29.85 -53.86 -11.84
CA THR A 530 -30.53 -55.09 -11.43
C THR A 530 -29.55 -56.06 -10.78
N TYR A 531 -29.87 -56.50 -9.58
CA TYR A 531 -29.14 -57.49 -8.80
C TYR A 531 -29.88 -58.83 -8.90
N LYS A 532 -29.15 -59.87 -9.29
CA LYS A 532 -29.70 -61.22 -9.49
C LYS A 532 -29.17 -62.13 -8.37
N MET A 533 -30.06 -62.91 -7.76
CA MET A 533 -29.70 -63.94 -6.79
C MET A 533 -30.67 -65.12 -6.86
N PHE A 534 -30.30 -66.27 -6.29
CA PHE A 534 -31.15 -67.45 -6.21
C PHE A 534 -31.47 -67.78 -4.76
N LEU A 535 -32.76 -67.97 -4.48
CA LEU A 535 -33.30 -68.40 -3.20
C LEU A 535 -33.58 -69.91 -3.23
N ILE A 536 -33.14 -70.65 -2.21
CA ILE A 536 -33.32 -72.11 -2.12
C ILE A 536 -34.15 -72.43 -0.86
N PRO A 537 -35.48 -72.59 -0.97
CA PRO A 537 -36.34 -72.89 0.18
C PRO A 537 -36.11 -74.31 0.71
N THR A 538 -36.18 -74.50 2.03
CA THR A 538 -36.03 -75.82 2.68
C THR A 538 -37.36 -76.42 3.15
N LYS A 539 -38.43 -75.63 3.19
CA LYS A 539 -39.78 -76.04 3.60
C LYS A 539 -40.85 -75.40 2.73
N GLU A 540 -41.99 -76.06 2.63
CA GLU A 540 -43.18 -75.50 2.00
C GLU A 540 -43.83 -74.42 2.88
N GLY A 541 -44.53 -73.49 2.24
CA GLY A 541 -45.18 -72.36 2.90
C GLY A 541 -45.16 -71.10 2.06
N GLN A 542 -45.81 -70.06 2.58
CA GLN A 542 -45.78 -68.72 2.01
C GLN A 542 -44.74 -67.88 2.75
N TYR A 543 -43.81 -67.29 1.99
CA TYR A 543 -42.70 -66.52 2.54
C TYR A 543 -42.68 -65.12 1.95
N GLU A 544 -42.24 -64.16 2.76
CA GLU A 544 -42.04 -62.77 2.36
C GLU A 544 -40.54 -62.45 2.31
N VAL A 545 -40.13 -61.85 1.20
CA VAL A 545 -38.77 -61.31 1.01
C VAL A 545 -38.86 -59.81 1.06
N GLU A 546 -38.19 -59.20 2.03
CA GLU A 546 -38.11 -57.76 2.18
C GLU A 546 -36.80 -57.23 1.62
N VAL A 547 -36.89 -56.15 0.86
CA VAL A 547 -35.76 -55.43 0.28
C VAL A 547 -35.79 -53.99 0.79
N LEU A 548 -34.65 -53.54 1.32
CA LEU A 548 -34.46 -52.23 1.89
C LEU A 548 -33.29 -51.54 1.18
N VAL A 549 -33.50 -50.31 0.72
CA VAL A 549 -32.44 -49.44 0.21
C VAL A 549 -32.32 -48.25 1.15
N LYS A 550 -31.12 -48.03 1.69
CA LYS A 550 -30.81 -46.89 2.56
C LYS A 550 -29.87 -45.93 1.82
N SER A 551 -30.23 -44.66 1.74
CA SER A 551 -29.40 -43.61 1.14
C SER A 551 -29.58 -42.31 1.92
N PHE A 552 -28.47 -41.68 2.32
CA PHE A 552 -28.43 -40.43 3.11
C PHE A 552 -29.47 -40.38 4.26
N GLY A 553 -29.66 -41.49 4.97
CA GLY A 553 -30.59 -41.61 6.10
C GLY A 553 -32.07 -41.87 5.75
N LYS A 554 -32.45 -41.83 4.46
CA LYS A 554 -33.78 -42.26 4.01
C LYS A 554 -33.80 -43.76 3.73
N LEU A 555 -34.95 -44.38 3.98
CA LEU A 555 -35.19 -45.81 3.78
C LEU A 555 -36.30 -46.00 2.74
N PHE A 556 -36.03 -46.84 1.75
CA PHE A 556 -37.00 -47.29 0.74
C PHE A 556 -37.18 -48.78 0.93
N GLN A 557 -38.41 -49.23 1.13
CA GLN A 557 -38.72 -50.64 1.37
C GLN A 557 -39.69 -51.16 0.32
N LYS A 558 -39.47 -52.41 -0.09
CA LYS A 558 -40.42 -53.18 -0.88
C LYS A 558 -40.39 -54.62 -0.41
N SER A 559 -41.54 -55.27 -0.33
CA SER A 559 -41.63 -56.70 -0.12
C SER A 559 -42.34 -57.40 -1.27
N THR A 560 -42.05 -58.68 -1.42
CA THR A 560 -42.77 -59.58 -2.31
C THR A 560 -43.02 -60.90 -1.58
N THR A 561 -44.16 -61.52 -1.84
CA THR A 561 -44.47 -62.85 -1.32
C THR A 561 -44.24 -63.90 -2.39
N LEU A 562 -43.75 -65.06 -1.98
CA LEU A 562 -43.58 -66.23 -2.83
C LEU A 562 -44.14 -67.47 -2.12
N THR A 563 -44.77 -68.34 -2.90
CA THR A 563 -45.41 -69.56 -2.41
C THR A 563 -44.53 -70.75 -2.76
N ILE A 564 -44.17 -71.54 -1.75
CA ILE A 564 -43.38 -72.76 -1.89
C ILE A 564 -44.29 -73.96 -1.69
N THR A 565 -44.37 -74.82 -2.70
CA THR A 565 -45.10 -76.08 -2.61
C THR A 565 -44.13 -77.23 -2.30
N SER A 566 -44.62 -78.27 -1.62
CA SER A 566 -43.86 -79.52 -1.47
C SER A 566 -43.49 -80.08 -2.85
N LEU A 567 -42.30 -80.66 -2.93
CA LEU A 567 -41.89 -81.46 -4.09
C LEU A 567 -42.82 -82.68 -4.10
N VAL A 568 -43.76 -82.74 -5.06
CA VAL A 568 -44.57 -83.94 -5.26
C VAL A 568 -43.60 -85.08 -5.58
N LYS A 569 -43.42 -86.00 -4.63
CA LYS A 569 -42.74 -87.26 -4.90
C LYS A 569 -43.61 -88.03 -5.89
N GLU A 570 -43.18 -88.13 -7.14
CA GLU A 570 -43.64 -89.22 -8.01
C GLU A 570 -43.41 -90.56 -7.26
N PRO A 571 -44.39 -91.48 -7.25
CA PRO A 571 -44.23 -92.77 -6.59
C PRO A 571 -43.14 -93.57 -7.32
N ARG A 572 -41.97 -93.70 -6.70
CA ARG A 572 -40.96 -94.68 -7.11
C ARG A 572 -41.43 -96.08 -6.69
N ASN A 573 -41.60 -96.94 -7.67
CA ASN A 573 -41.61 -98.39 -7.50
C ASN A 573 -40.39 -98.83 -6.68
N THR A 574 -40.65 -99.65 -5.68
CA THR A 574 -39.66 -100.37 -4.88
C THR A 574 -38.88 -101.35 -5.74
N GLU A 575 -37.59 -101.09 -5.92
CA GLU A 575 -36.57 -102.13 -6.11
C GLU A 575 -35.36 -101.84 -5.21
N ASN A 576 -34.94 -102.89 -4.51
CA ASN A 576 -33.87 -102.91 -3.51
C ASN A 576 -32.50 -102.56 -4.12
N ILE A 577 -31.82 -101.53 -3.62
CA ILE A 577 -30.34 -101.42 -3.65
C ILE A 577 -29.81 -100.74 -2.37
N LEU A 578 -28.72 -101.33 -1.85
CA LEU A 578 -27.86 -101.12 -0.67
C LEU A 578 -27.57 -99.67 -0.17
N PRO A 579 -27.09 -99.52 1.09
CA PRO A 579 -27.07 -98.24 1.81
C PRO A 579 -25.96 -97.31 1.31
N ALA A 580 -26.32 -96.08 0.94
CA ALA A 580 -25.38 -95.02 0.59
C ALA A 580 -25.32 -93.96 1.70
N GLN A 581 -24.17 -93.98 2.41
CA GLN A 581 -23.46 -92.87 3.04
C GLN A 581 -24.27 -91.68 3.60
N ASN A 582 -24.25 -91.55 4.93
CA ASN A 582 -24.43 -90.29 5.63
C ASN A 582 -23.31 -89.32 5.20
N ALA A 583 -23.55 -88.54 4.14
CA ALA A 583 -22.76 -87.36 3.85
C ALA A 583 -23.23 -86.24 4.79
N THR A 584 -22.56 -86.10 5.93
CA THR A 584 -22.59 -84.86 6.71
C THR A 584 -22.03 -83.73 5.84
N CYS A 585 -22.92 -82.90 5.28
CA CYS A 585 -22.54 -81.65 4.64
C CYS A 585 -22.12 -80.65 5.73
N THR A 586 -20.82 -80.54 5.96
CA THR A 586 -20.23 -79.42 6.69
C THR A 586 -20.22 -78.18 5.78
N PRO A 587 -20.74 -77.02 6.23
CA PRO A 587 -20.65 -75.80 5.44
C PRO A 587 -19.17 -75.40 5.31
N LYS A 588 -18.67 -75.38 4.07
CA LYS A 588 -17.33 -74.88 3.77
C LYS A 588 -17.41 -73.37 3.58
N VAL A 589 -17.08 -72.61 4.62
CA VAL A 589 -16.79 -71.19 4.48
C VAL A 589 -15.48 -71.09 3.70
N ILE A 590 -15.54 -70.59 2.47
CA ILE A 590 -14.35 -70.26 1.70
C ILE A 590 -14.00 -68.82 2.07
N GLU A 591 -13.13 -68.65 3.07
CA GLU A 591 -12.47 -67.37 3.32
C GLU A 591 -11.49 -67.11 2.17
N LYS A 592 -11.86 -66.20 1.27
CA LYS A 592 -10.91 -65.62 0.34
C LYS A 592 -10.07 -64.62 1.13
N ILE A 593 -8.86 -65.03 1.52
CA ILE A 593 -7.82 -64.11 2.01
C ILE A 593 -7.53 -63.15 0.86
N VAL A 594 -7.95 -61.90 1.01
CA VAL A 594 -7.46 -60.81 0.15
C VAL A 594 -6.15 -60.37 0.77
N GLU A 595 -5.04 -60.65 0.08
CA GLU A 595 -3.75 -60.07 0.44
C GLU A 595 -3.87 -58.54 0.31
N VAL A 596 -3.90 -57.86 1.45
CA VAL A 596 -3.71 -56.41 1.49
C VAL A 596 -2.23 -56.16 1.15
N PRO A 597 -1.91 -55.38 0.11
CA PRO A 597 -0.52 -55.02 -0.15
C PRO A 597 0.05 -54.33 1.09
N LYS A 598 1.10 -54.93 1.63
CA LYS A 598 1.89 -54.39 2.74
C LYS A 598 2.36 -53.00 2.32
N ILE A 599 1.92 -51.97 3.03
CA ILE A 599 2.51 -50.64 2.92
C ILE A 599 3.98 -50.79 3.31
N ILE A 600 4.85 -50.78 2.31
CA ILE A 600 6.27 -50.59 2.52
C ILE A 600 6.39 -49.13 2.96
N GLN A 601 6.68 -48.92 4.24
CA GLN A 601 7.24 -47.65 4.67
C GLN A 601 8.55 -47.47 3.89
N GLN A 602 8.51 -46.66 2.85
CA GLN A 602 9.70 -46.04 2.30
C GLN A 602 10.25 -45.15 3.42
N ASN A 603 11.27 -45.65 4.11
CA ASN A 603 12.18 -44.80 4.87
C ASN A 603 12.79 -43.83 3.86
N ASN A 604 12.16 -42.67 3.71
CA ASN A 604 12.82 -41.51 3.14
C ASN A 604 13.90 -41.10 4.15
N THR A 605 15.09 -41.69 4.01
CA THR A 605 16.31 -41.00 4.39
C THR A 605 16.29 -39.69 3.62
N VAL A 606 16.02 -38.59 4.34
CA VAL A 606 16.22 -37.24 3.85
C VAL A 606 17.71 -37.12 3.57
N THR A 607 18.10 -37.40 2.32
CA THR A 607 19.34 -36.86 1.77
C THR A 607 19.09 -35.37 1.68
N VAL A 608 19.58 -34.64 2.68
CA VAL A 608 19.83 -33.21 2.56
C VAL A 608 20.70 -33.06 1.32
N GLU A 609 20.12 -32.54 0.24
CA GLU A 609 20.90 -32.17 -0.93
C GLU A 609 21.97 -31.19 -0.45
N THR A 610 23.20 -31.68 -0.44
CA THR A 610 24.37 -30.84 -0.25
C THR A 610 24.36 -29.84 -1.39
N VAL A 611 24.13 -28.58 -1.03
CA VAL A 611 24.27 -27.42 -1.93
C VAL A 611 25.53 -27.63 -2.76
N SER A 612 25.35 -27.77 -4.08
CA SER A 612 26.44 -28.10 -4.98
C SER A 612 27.63 -27.16 -4.76
N LEU A 613 28.85 -27.72 -4.77
CA LEU A 613 30.10 -26.98 -4.55
C LEU A 613 30.22 -25.75 -5.48
N ARG A 614 29.57 -25.78 -6.65
CA ARG A 614 29.51 -24.66 -7.60
C ARG A 614 28.71 -23.45 -7.09
N TRP A 615 27.66 -23.66 -6.29
CA TRP A 615 26.87 -22.56 -5.70
C TRP A 615 27.59 -21.91 -4.51
N LYS A 616 28.36 -22.67 -3.71
CA LYS A 616 29.25 -22.09 -2.68
C LYS A 616 30.39 -21.26 -3.29
N ILE A 617 30.88 -21.62 -4.48
CA ILE A 617 31.94 -20.88 -5.18
C ILE A 617 31.39 -19.64 -5.89
N MET A 618 30.15 -19.64 -6.41
CA MET A 618 29.52 -18.45 -6.99
C MET A 618 29.25 -17.35 -5.94
N TYR A 619 28.76 -17.72 -4.75
CA TYR A 619 28.55 -16.79 -3.65
C TYR A 619 29.82 -16.46 -2.86
N GLY A 620 30.83 -17.35 -2.80
CA GLY A 620 32.14 -17.04 -2.22
C GLY A 620 33.03 -16.20 -3.13
N GLY A 621 32.95 -16.41 -4.45
CA GLY A 621 33.78 -15.71 -5.44
C GLY A 621 33.30 -14.30 -5.78
N GLY A 622 31.99 -14.06 -5.79
CA GLY A 622 31.42 -12.72 -6.04
C GLY A 622 31.77 -11.70 -4.95
N PHE A 623 31.79 -12.12 -3.68
CA PHE A 623 32.18 -11.25 -2.56
C PHE A 623 33.70 -10.98 -2.53
N PHE A 624 34.53 -11.93 -2.96
CA PHE A 624 35.98 -11.76 -3.01
C PHE A 624 36.40 -10.82 -4.16
N LEU A 625 35.82 -10.98 -5.35
CA LEU A 625 36.07 -10.08 -6.49
C LEU A 625 35.49 -8.68 -6.26
N GLY A 626 34.30 -8.58 -5.65
CA GLY A 626 33.73 -7.28 -5.26
C GLY A 626 34.56 -6.57 -4.20
N GLY A 627 35.08 -7.31 -3.20
CA GLY A 627 35.99 -6.78 -2.19
C GLY A 627 37.33 -6.32 -2.77
N ILE A 628 37.92 -7.09 -3.68
CA ILE A 628 39.17 -6.72 -4.37
C ILE A 628 38.96 -5.50 -5.27
N LEU A 629 37.87 -5.42 -6.03
CA LEU A 629 37.54 -4.25 -6.84
C LEU A 629 37.29 -3.01 -5.98
N PHE A 630 36.66 -3.16 -4.81
CA PHE A 630 36.46 -2.07 -3.86
C PHE A 630 37.78 -1.59 -3.26
N ILE A 631 38.68 -2.51 -2.86
CA ILE A 631 40.01 -2.16 -2.34
C ILE A 631 40.87 -1.54 -3.43
N LEU A 632 40.85 -2.06 -4.66
CA LEU A 632 41.58 -1.49 -5.80
C LEU A 632 41.03 -0.11 -6.18
N ALA A 633 39.72 0.11 -6.11
CA ALA A 633 39.12 1.44 -6.32
C ALA A 633 39.58 2.42 -5.24
N LEU A 634 39.57 2.02 -3.96
CA LEU A 634 40.09 2.86 -2.86
C LEU A 634 41.60 3.13 -3.00
N ALA A 635 42.39 2.13 -3.41
CA ALA A 635 43.83 2.27 -3.62
C ALA A 635 44.17 3.13 -4.84
N TRP A 636 43.42 3.00 -5.94
CA TRP A 636 43.57 3.85 -7.14
C TRP A 636 43.20 5.30 -6.84
N ILE A 637 42.15 5.54 -6.04
CA ILE A 637 41.79 6.88 -5.58
C ILE A 637 42.88 7.46 -4.65
N ALA A 638 43.45 6.64 -3.75
CA ALA A 638 44.55 7.07 -2.89
C ALA A 638 45.83 7.43 -3.69
N ALA A 639 46.19 6.62 -4.69
CA ALA A 639 47.34 6.89 -5.56
C ALA A 639 47.18 8.20 -6.36
N LYS A 640 45.97 8.46 -6.88
CA LYS A 640 45.67 9.70 -7.63
C LYS A 640 45.68 10.97 -6.77
N LEU A 641 45.60 10.83 -5.44
CA LEU A 641 45.71 11.93 -4.48
C LEU A 641 47.17 12.24 -4.12
N GLU A 642 48.05 11.24 -4.19
CA GLU A 642 49.50 11.41 -3.99
C GLU A 642 50.13 12.19 -5.16
N GLU A 643 49.70 11.90 -6.39
CA GLU A 643 50.13 12.62 -7.61
C GLU A 643 49.70 14.11 -7.67
N ARG A 644 48.78 14.57 -6.81
CA ARG A 644 48.37 15.99 -6.73
C ARG A 644 49.05 16.76 -5.58
N ARG A 645 49.88 16.07 -4.80
CA ARG A 645 50.62 16.62 -3.66
C ARG A 645 52.07 16.97 -4.01
N GLU A 646 52.59 16.44 -5.11
CA GLU A 646 53.73 17.00 -5.86
C GLU A 646 53.25 18.15 -6.77
#